data_AF-A0A8J2QLI8-F1
#
_entry.id   AF-A0A8J2QLI8-F1
#
_cell.length_a   1.000
_cell.length_b   1.000
_cell.length_c   1.000
_cell.angle_alpha   90.00
_cell.angle_beta   90.00
_cell.angle_gamma   90.00
#
_symmetry.space_group_name_H-M   'P 1'
#
loop_
_entity.id
_entity.type
_entity.pdbx_description
1 polymer ?
#
loop_
_entity_poly.entity_id
_entity_poly.type
_entity_poly.pdbx_seq_one_letter_code
_entity_poly.pdbx_strand_id
1 'polypeptide(L)'
;MLKFIIIFFYCSAILQTTTSSSESRADSGQLKLFEEPISYDVESTVLLNELERKEKEVSYKIKAKLNVIPLWTDAGAQSLLKFELLSPRLFSRSKSVTADYLPMKSIWDLYSHSTFYAHWKLGLIKTAYLDFKDPVEIQNFKRALISVFQFEAVSKELNETDVSGTCHVQYETTSSNTVRKYKSSCRANDWPELEEGVVKSRRLARYTLDEQRHTLKDLHAEELHELEAGGRAARGGLKARAWLRLTAGQATGVTPPRASSFAEALDALPDHVEMGSLQAAPVHVTDPLYLEESLEIELEAAVLELRERLTDGTSGAEGGEAMTAHVVRRLVRALRDAPLPALVPLLSEDHDPEYLRQMCMSLGLAGTAHTHATAMRFFRLRSRDAPVKLVHTYLAALALSPQPHESIVEDVLRLAEELTDLELAESALLAGAAAAAGDERLSAGARNTITKSLVRCKTDECRRVRVVALGNLRREDTVELLLEHAESGSRDVALAALDALGGARAALRTAARLPRLERLVLRPRPLELRAAALDLLLVVSAEAPFGLTRLVLELHAGAPLELLRLAWQRLHALAADHPHVTNMMQLLPQRLRGWEVQAMAGTSSVLVRELGVMDGWRARLGSVQVASGGLLRRGRVELTAVSPRGEHDDTLAVEFWTRGLEAIAGNGQNSDDEEEEGVEVSGGLALSVGGVRGRSVTLFTGQGELLGHVWAGTASEPTAVLRAARTVSAAGLALPLLDGAALRLERDALQLLALDAAAQVSLWSRSARSQMGLSVALEAAWGARVLAAGATLTARGWLRGAPRMAIEADLDFYDGNVLCVRVYTTGCDSSAGSELVSRTGMRHVRRRRHSSMKSPGRTLSLGRINDSLCCVLTAMV
;
A
#
# COMPACT_ATOMS: atom_id res chain seq x y z
N MET A 1 26.58 -1.87 -34.41
CA MET A 1 26.61 -3.29 -34.01
C MET A 1 27.96 -3.93 -34.39
N LEU A 2 29.09 -3.30 -34.00
CA LEU A 2 30.46 -3.80 -34.26
C LEU A 2 31.46 -3.25 -33.21
N LYS A 3 30.98 -3.04 -31.97
CA LYS A 3 31.80 -2.64 -30.81
C LYS A 3 31.62 -3.58 -29.59
N PHE A 4 30.82 -4.64 -29.74
CA PHE A 4 30.56 -5.63 -28.67
C PHE A 4 31.34 -6.95 -28.83
N ILE A 5 32.08 -7.15 -29.93
CA ILE A 5 32.79 -8.41 -30.21
C ILE A 5 34.25 -8.39 -29.73
N ILE A 6 34.81 -7.22 -29.39
CA ILE A 6 36.24 -7.09 -29.04
C ILE A 6 36.51 -7.20 -27.52
N ILE A 7 35.49 -7.06 -26.66
CA ILE A 7 35.66 -7.21 -25.20
C ILE A 7 35.50 -8.67 -24.75
N PHE A 8 34.85 -9.52 -25.56
CA PHE A 8 34.68 -10.94 -25.24
C PHE A 8 35.93 -11.81 -25.49
N PHE A 9 36.89 -11.31 -26.29
CA PHE A 9 38.13 -12.03 -26.62
C PHE A 9 39.34 -11.70 -25.73
N TYR A 10 39.24 -10.70 -24.85
CA TYR A 10 40.33 -10.34 -23.92
C TYR A 10 40.23 -10.99 -22.53
N CYS A 11 39.10 -11.63 -22.19
CA CYS A 11 38.94 -12.33 -20.90
C CYS A 11 39.21 -13.84 -20.94
N SER A 12 39.42 -14.46 -22.10
CA SER A 12 39.67 -15.91 -22.18
C SER A 12 41.16 -16.31 -22.17
N ALA A 13 42.10 -15.36 -22.11
CA ALA A 13 43.53 -15.61 -22.32
C ALA A 13 44.45 -15.36 -21.09
N ILE A 14 43.90 -15.10 -19.90
CA ILE A 14 44.71 -14.83 -18.68
C ILE A 14 44.46 -15.83 -17.52
N LEU A 15 43.64 -16.87 -17.71
CA LEU A 15 43.35 -17.85 -16.63
C LEU A 15 43.80 -19.29 -16.90
N GLN A 16 44.74 -19.50 -17.82
CA GLN A 16 45.39 -20.81 -18.03
C GLN A 16 46.92 -20.70 -17.96
N THR A 17 47.44 -20.50 -16.75
CA THR A 17 48.77 -21.02 -16.37
C THR A 17 48.64 -21.66 -15.00
N THR A 18 48.65 -22.98 -15.02
CA THR A 18 48.73 -23.88 -13.87
C THR A 18 50.07 -23.75 -13.16
N THR A 19 50.05 -23.57 -11.83
CA THR A 19 51.01 -24.25 -10.95
C THR A 19 50.21 -25.22 -10.08
N SER A 20 50.22 -26.49 -10.49
CA SER A 20 49.75 -27.60 -9.68
C SER A 20 50.80 -27.88 -8.60
N SER A 21 50.58 -27.38 -7.39
CA SER A 21 51.05 -28.09 -6.20
C SER A 21 50.03 -29.18 -5.91
N SER A 22 50.40 -30.42 -6.21
CA SER A 22 49.65 -31.62 -5.84
C SER A 22 49.69 -31.79 -4.32
N GLU A 23 48.76 -31.17 -3.60
CA GLU A 23 48.34 -31.67 -2.30
C GLU A 23 47.25 -32.73 -2.51
N SER A 24 47.45 -33.87 -1.87
CA SER A 24 46.62 -35.06 -1.94
C SER A 24 45.15 -34.75 -1.64
N ARG A 25 44.29 -35.13 -2.59
CA ARG A 25 42.84 -35.00 -2.61
C ARG A 25 42.10 -35.98 -1.68
N ALA A 26 42.67 -36.29 -0.51
CA ALA A 26 42.22 -37.36 0.37
C ALA A 26 41.94 -36.95 1.83
N ASP A 27 42.10 -35.69 2.24
CA ASP A 27 41.87 -35.30 3.66
C ASP A 27 41.16 -33.94 3.86
N SER A 28 40.54 -33.39 2.82
CA SER A 28 39.91 -32.06 2.89
C SER A 28 38.38 -32.19 2.99
N GLY A 29 37.82 -32.20 4.21
CA GLY A 29 36.38 -31.99 4.38
C GLY A 29 35.78 -32.19 5.77
N GLN A 30 36.39 -32.98 6.66
CA GLN A 30 35.83 -33.21 7.99
C GLN A 30 36.35 -32.17 8.99
N LEU A 31 35.46 -31.26 9.40
CA LEU A 31 35.65 -30.41 10.57
C LEU A 31 35.67 -31.30 11.81
N LYS A 32 36.84 -31.47 12.45
CA LYS A 32 36.97 -32.14 13.76
C LYS A 32 36.62 -31.19 14.89
N LEU A 33 35.36 -30.74 14.92
CA LEU A 33 34.85 -29.81 15.93
C LEU A 33 34.35 -30.58 17.16
N PHE A 34 34.51 -29.97 18.34
CA PHE A 34 33.95 -30.43 19.62
C PHE A 34 34.49 -31.77 20.16
N GLU A 35 35.76 -32.08 19.90
CA GLU A 35 36.44 -33.22 20.57
C GLU A 35 36.73 -32.93 22.06
N GLU A 36 36.89 -31.65 22.39
CA GLU A 36 37.15 -31.15 23.74
C GLU A 36 36.10 -30.11 24.16
N PRO A 37 35.83 -29.96 25.48
CA PRO A 37 34.99 -28.89 26.00
C PRO A 37 35.58 -27.51 25.68
N ILE A 38 34.72 -26.56 25.30
CA ILE A 38 35.10 -25.18 25.00
C ILE A 38 34.13 -24.21 25.67
N SER A 39 34.64 -23.05 26.11
CA SER A 39 33.82 -22.00 26.70
C SER A 39 33.78 -20.78 25.77
N TYR A 40 32.61 -20.17 25.65
CA TYR A 40 32.38 -18.99 24.84
C TYR A 40 31.85 -17.83 25.68
N ASP A 41 32.41 -16.64 25.49
CA ASP A 41 31.72 -15.42 25.88
C ASP A 41 30.63 -15.12 24.85
N VAL A 42 29.39 -15.06 25.32
CA VAL A 42 28.19 -14.78 24.51
C VAL A 42 27.83 -13.32 24.63
N GLU A 43 27.65 -12.65 23.49
CA GLU A 43 27.03 -11.33 23.43
C GLU A 43 25.92 -11.31 22.37
N SER A 44 24.67 -11.14 22.80
CA SER A 44 23.53 -10.88 21.92
C SER A 44 23.06 -9.45 22.09
N THR A 45 22.78 -8.73 21.00
CA THR A 45 22.19 -7.38 21.06
C THR A 45 21.13 -7.23 20.00
N VAL A 46 20.01 -6.62 20.39
CA VAL A 46 18.96 -6.19 19.46
C VAL A 46 18.72 -4.71 19.63
N LEU A 47 18.58 -4.01 18.51
CA LEU A 47 18.27 -2.58 18.46
C LEU A 47 17.13 -2.28 17.49
N LEU A 48 16.38 -1.23 17.82
CA LEU A 48 15.42 -0.57 16.95
C LEU A 48 15.84 0.88 16.75
N ASN A 49 15.75 1.37 15.51
CA ASN A 49 16.13 2.74 15.14
C ASN A 49 15.31 3.22 13.93
N GLU A 50 15.28 4.54 13.72
CA GLU A 50 14.80 5.15 12.47
C GLU A 50 15.67 4.69 11.29
N LEU A 51 15.08 4.48 10.12
CA LEU A 51 15.79 3.97 8.94
C LEU A 51 16.95 4.91 8.54
N GLU A 52 16.64 6.19 8.35
CA GLU A 52 17.57 7.23 7.86
C GLU A 52 18.64 7.68 8.88
N ARG A 53 18.46 7.36 10.17
CA ARG A 53 19.29 7.93 11.25
C ARG A 53 19.99 6.87 12.08
N LYS A 54 21.13 7.24 12.65
CA LYS A 54 21.93 6.37 13.53
C LYS A 54 21.91 6.83 14.99
N GLU A 55 21.54 8.09 15.25
CA GLU A 55 21.77 8.77 16.53
C GLU A 55 20.72 8.51 17.62
N LYS A 56 19.60 7.84 17.32
CA LYS A 56 18.52 7.58 18.29
C LYS A 56 18.02 6.15 18.22
N GLU A 57 18.56 5.28 19.06
CA GLU A 57 18.16 3.87 19.15
C GLU A 57 17.67 3.48 20.55
N VAL A 58 16.85 2.43 20.58
CA VAL A 58 16.54 1.64 21.78
C VAL A 58 17.06 0.23 21.58
N SER A 59 17.55 -0.38 22.64
CA SER A 59 18.23 -1.68 22.54
C SER A 59 18.27 -2.41 23.88
N TYR A 60 18.38 -3.72 23.82
CA TYR A 60 18.85 -4.54 24.95
C TYR A 60 20.08 -5.34 24.52
N LYS A 61 20.85 -5.79 25.50
CA LYS A 61 21.99 -6.70 25.30
C LYS A 61 21.93 -7.84 26.31
N ILE A 62 22.22 -9.05 25.91
CA ILE A 62 22.37 -10.20 26.81
C ILE A 62 23.84 -10.62 26.76
N LYS A 63 24.47 -10.75 27.93
CA LYS A 63 25.81 -11.35 28.06
C LYS A 63 25.76 -12.57 28.94
N ALA A 64 26.49 -13.61 28.57
CA ALA A 64 26.59 -14.85 29.31
C ALA A 64 27.92 -15.54 29.01
N LYS A 65 28.22 -16.61 29.74
CA LYS A 65 29.19 -17.62 29.31
C LYS A 65 28.47 -18.88 28.86
N LEU A 66 28.96 -19.54 27.82
CA LEU A 66 28.39 -20.76 27.27
C LEU A 66 29.47 -21.83 27.20
N ASN A 67 29.33 -22.88 28.00
CA ASN A 67 30.17 -24.07 27.83
C ASN A 67 29.52 -25.00 26.82
N VAL A 68 30.30 -25.51 25.88
CA VAL A 68 29.90 -26.55 24.93
C VAL A 68 30.72 -27.79 25.24
N ILE A 69 30.03 -28.85 25.67
CA ILE A 69 30.63 -30.06 26.22
C ILE A 69 30.15 -31.26 25.40
N PRO A 70 31.04 -32.00 24.74
CA PRO A 70 30.66 -33.25 24.09
C PRO A 70 30.33 -34.32 25.14
N LEU A 71 29.08 -34.80 25.17
CA LEU A 71 28.68 -35.95 26.02
C LEU A 71 28.98 -37.29 25.36
N TRP A 72 28.95 -37.29 24.03
CA TRP A 72 29.26 -38.43 23.18
C TRP A 72 29.76 -37.92 21.84
N THR A 73 30.71 -38.62 21.24
CA THR A 73 31.32 -38.30 19.95
C THR A 73 31.66 -39.58 19.21
N ASP A 74 31.33 -39.66 17.92
CA ASP A 74 31.70 -40.78 17.03
C ASP A 74 32.70 -40.29 15.99
N ALA A 75 34.00 -40.51 16.26
CA ALA A 75 35.12 -40.21 15.38
C ALA A 75 35.07 -38.82 14.69
N GLY A 76 34.52 -37.81 15.37
CA GLY A 76 34.37 -36.44 14.84
C GLY A 76 33.25 -36.25 13.81
N ALA A 77 32.48 -37.29 13.47
CA ALA A 77 31.39 -37.21 12.50
C ALA A 77 30.05 -36.77 13.12
N GLN A 78 29.78 -37.21 14.36
CA GLN A 78 28.53 -36.96 15.09
C GLN A 78 28.85 -36.76 16.57
N SER A 79 28.11 -35.85 17.21
CA SER A 79 28.29 -35.52 18.62
C SER A 79 26.96 -35.17 19.27
N LEU A 80 26.73 -35.64 20.50
CA LEU A 80 25.69 -35.08 21.37
C LEU A 80 26.34 -34.02 22.25
N LEU A 81 25.94 -32.77 22.02
CA LEU A 81 26.52 -31.60 22.69
C LEU A 81 25.62 -31.18 23.84
N LYS A 82 26.21 -31.01 25.03
CA LYS A 82 25.62 -30.30 26.16
C LYS A 82 26.07 -28.84 26.12
N PHE A 83 25.12 -27.94 26.22
CA PHE A 83 25.32 -26.52 26.35
C PHE A 83 24.99 -26.11 27.78
N GLU A 84 25.91 -25.45 28.47
CA GLU A 84 25.68 -24.86 29.79
C GLU A 84 25.78 -23.34 29.69
N LEU A 85 24.64 -22.68 29.81
CA LEU A 85 24.53 -21.22 29.86
C LEU A 85 24.72 -20.76 31.30
N LEU A 86 25.80 -20.04 31.51
CA LEU A 86 26.26 -19.56 32.82
C LEU A 86 26.08 -18.06 32.95
N SER A 87 25.46 -17.68 34.06
CA SER A 87 25.23 -16.29 34.48
C SER A 87 24.73 -15.35 33.37
N PRO A 88 23.69 -15.74 32.58
CA PRO A 88 23.12 -14.83 31.60
C PRO A 88 22.57 -13.60 32.32
N ARG A 89 22.90 -12.42 31.81
CA ARG A 89 22.41 -11.14 32.33
C ARG A 89 21.90 -10.26 31.22
N LEU A 90 20.76 -9.64 31.48
CA LEU A 90 20.20 -8.59 30.64
C LEU A 90 20.89 -7.27 30.95
N PHE A 91 21.23 -6.52 29.92
CA PHE A 91 21.84 -5.21 29.99
C PHE A 91 20.99 -4.19 29.22
N SER A 92 20.96 -2.97 29.74
CA SER A 92 20.22 -1.86 29.15
C SER A 92 21.05 -0.58 29.18
N ARG A 93 20.92 0.25 28.14
CA ARG A 93 21.58 1.57 28.08
C ARG A 93 20.74 2.64 28.78
N SER A 94 21.40 3.71 29.19
CA SER A 94 20.74 4.90 29.75
C SER A 94 20.15 5.80 28.67
N LYS A 95 19.71 7.02 29.05
CA LYS A 95 19.16 8.01 28.11
C LYS A 95 20.17 8.43 27.02
N SER A 96 21.48 8.36 27.27
CA SER A 96 22.48 8.64 26.23
C SER A 96 22.71 7.41 25.34
N VAL A 97 22.80 7.62 24.02
CA VAL A 97 23.13 6.53 23.06
C VAL A 97 24.58 6.06 23.22
N THR A 98 25.46 6.95 23.71
CA THR A 98 26.87 6.65 24.01
C THR A 98 27.10 6.08 25.41
N ALA A 99 26.06 5.96 26.25
CA ALA A 99 26.23 5.43 27.59
C ALA A 99 26.47 3.92 27.57
N ASP A 100 27.22 3.45 28.55
CA ASP A 100 27.50 2.03 28.72
C ASP A 100 26.23 1.22 29.04
N TYR A 101 26.28 -0.05 28.62
CA TYR A 101 25.30 -1.06 28.97
C TYR A 101 25.49 -1.46 30.44
N LEU A 102 24.44 -1.26 31.24
CA LEU A 102 24.44 -1.63 32.66
C LEU A 102 23.57 -2.88 32.88
N PRO A 103 23.98 -3.80 33.77
CA PRO A 103 23.22 -5.01 34.06
C PRO A 103 21.91 -4.67 34.77
N MET A 104 20.86 -5.41 34.44
CA MET A 104 19.51 -5.24 34.95
C MET A 104 19.02 -6.52 35.62
N LYS A 105 18.31 -6.37 36.75
CA LYS A 105 17.56 -7.49 37.33
C LYS A 105 16.46 -7.92 36.35
N SER A 106 16.39 -9.21 36.05
CA SER A 106 15.45 -9.75 35.06
C SER A 106 15.24 -11.25 35.26
N ILE A 107 14.36 -11.83 34.45
CA ILE A 107 14.13 -13.28 34.42
C ILE A 107 15.42 -14.09 34.23
N TRP A 108 16.43 -13.54 33.54
CA TRP A 108 17.72 -14.18 33.30
C TRP A 108 18.49 -14.51 34.59
N ASP A 109 18.26 -13.78 35.69
CA ASP A 109 18.91 -14.07 36.97
C ASP A 109 18.47 -15.43 37.55
N LEU A 110 17.29 -15.93 37.15
CA LEU A 110 16.78 -17.25 37.53
C LEU A 110 17.45 -18.39 36.74
N TYR A 111 18.07 -18.07 35.60
CA TYR A 111 18.73 -19.02 34.70
C TYR A 111 20.26 -18.95 34.82
N SER A 112 20.76 -18.64 36.02
CA SER A 112 22.20 -18.49 36.31
C SER A 112 23.03 -19.73 35.96
N HIS A 113 22.40 -20.90 35.92
CA HIS A 113 22.96 -22.14 35.41
C HIS A 113 21.88 -22.93 34.68
N SER A 114 21.85 -22.85 33.35
CA SER A 114 20.83 -23.51 32.53
C SER A 114 21.46 -24.44 31.50
N THR A 115 20.89 -25.62 31.30
CA THR A 115 21.42 -26.63 30.37
C THR A 115 20.46 -26.91 29.22
N PHE A 116 21.00 -27.21 28.05
CA PHE A 116 20.26 -27.67 26.87
C PHE A 116 21.19 -28.48 25.97
N TYR A 117 20.64 -29.23 25.03
CA TYR A 117 21.42 -30.21 24.28
C TYR A 117 21.08 -30.17 22.79
N ALA A 118 22.03 -30.60 21.96
CA ALA A 118 21.79 -30.77 20.54
C ALA A 118 22.58 -31.94 19.96
N HIS A 119 21.94 -32.66 19.05
CA HIS A 119 22.61 -33.66 18.22
C HIS A 119 23.22 -32.95 17.00
N TRP A 120 24.53 -32.85 16.98
CA TRP A 120 25.33 -32.29 15.90
C TRP A 120 25.87 -33.42 15.01
N LYS A 121 25.74 -33.27 13.69
CA LYS A 121 26.20 -34.26 12.71
C LYS A 121 26.67 -33.57 11.45
N LEU A 122 27.97 -33.70 11.14
CA LEU A 122 28.60 -33.18 9.93
C LEU A 122 28.27 -31.71 9.66
N GLY A 123 28.39 -30.85 10.69
CA GLY A 123 28.12 -29.41 10.56
C GLY A 123 26.64 -29.01 10.71
N LEU A 124 25.72 -29.97 10.82
CA LEU A 124 24.28 -29.72 10.92
C LEU A 124 23.73 -30.12 12.29
N ILE A 125 22.77 -29.34 12.80
CA ILE A 125 21.99 -29.71 13.97
C ILE A 125 20.81 -30.56 13.52
N LYS A 126 20.75 -31.82 13.96
CA LYS A 126 19.64 -32.73 13.63
C LYS A 126 18.46 -32.56 14.57
N THR A 127 18.75 -32.33 15.85
CA THR A 127 17.74 -32.30 16.89
C THR A 127 18.20 -31.40 18.03
N ALA A 128 17.30 -30.59 18.57
CA ALA A 128 17.52 -29.82 19.78
C ALA A 128 16.72 -30.46 20.93
N TYR A 129 17.27 -30.42 22.13
CA TYR A 129 16.64 -30.93 23.34
C TYR A 129 16.62 -29.83 24.40
N LEU A 130 15.41 -29.43 24.80
CA LEU A 130 15.15 -28.23 25.61
C LEU A 130 14.24 -28.59 26.79
N ASP A 131 14.34 -27.82 27.87
CA ASP A 131 13.44 -27.95 29.02
C ASP A 131 12.05 -27.39 28.65
N PHE A 132 11.02 -28.23 28.73
CA PHE A 132 9.65 -27.83 28.40
C PHE A 132 9.05 -26.86 29.44
N LYS A 133 9.64 -26.75 30.63
CA LYS A 133 9.20 -25.84 31.70
C LYS A 133 9.69 -24.41 31.48
N ASP A 134 10.68 -24.21 30.62
CA ASP A 134 11.18 -22.88 30.29
C ASP A 134 10.11 -22.08 29.52
N PRO A 135 9.98 -20.76 29.77
CA PRO A 135 9.20 -19.87 28.92
C PRO A 135 9.68 -19.94 27.46
N VAL A 136 8.75 -19.76 26.52
CA VAL A 136 9.01 -19.87 25.08
C VAL A 136 10.14 -18.94 24.64
N GLU A 137 10.23 -17.73 25.19
CA GLU A 137 11.28 -16.76 24.87
C GLU A 137 12.68 -17.24 25.32
N ILE A 138 12.76 -17.95 26.46
CA ILE A 138 14.01 -18.56 26.93
C ILE A 138 14.40 -19.74 26.05
N GLN A 139 13.42 -20.60 25.71
CA GLN A 139 13.65 -21.70 24.77
C GLN A 139 14.14 -21.20 23.41
N ASN A 140 13.53 -20.14 22.86
CA ASN A 140 13.93 -19.57 21.58
C ASN A 140 15.35 -19.00 21.61
N PHE A 141 15.77 -18.37 22.71
CA PHE A 141 17.16 -17.93 22.87
C PHE A 141 18.13 -19.12 22.92
N LYS A 142 17.77 -20.22 23.59
CA LYS A 142 18.57 -21.46 23.57
C LYS A 142 18.64 -22.06 22.16
N ARG A 143 17.52 -22.09 21.41
CA ARG A 143 17.49 -22.49 19.99
C ARG A 143 18.42 -21.63 19.13
N ALA A 144 18.46 -20.32 19.37
CA ALA A 144 19.38 -19.41 18.69
C ALA A 144 20.85 -19.75 18.97
N LEU A 145 21.21 -20.03 20.23
CA LEU A 145 22.56 -20.45 20.60
C LEU A 145 22.94 -21.81 19.99
N ILE A 146 22.02 -22.77 19.91
CA ILE A 146 22.27 -24.04 19.21
C ILE A 146 22.47 -23.79 17.71
N SER A 147 21.60 -22.96 17.11
CA SER A 147 21.56 -22.70 15.66
C SER A 147 22.86 -22.15 15.09
N VAL A 148 23.61 -21.37 15.88
CA VAL A 148 24.87 -20.82 15.38
C VAL A 148 25.96 -21.86 15.18
N PHE A 149 25.88 -23.02 15.83
CA PHE A 149 26.84 -24.12 15.60
C PHE A 149 26.50 -24.97 14.36
N GLN A 150 25.49 -24.55 13.57
CA GLN A 150 25.18 -25.09 12.26
C GLN A 150 25.91 -24.31 11.16
N PHE A 151 27.06 -24.83 10.72
CA PHE A 151 27.84 -24.26 9.62
C PHE A 151 28.69 -25.32 8.92
N GLU A 152 29.07 -25.04 7.67
CA GLU A 152 29.94 -25.90 6.88
C GLU A 152 31.14 -25.13 6.32
N ALA A 153 32.31 -25.76 6.30
CA ALA A 153 33.54 -25.12 5.81
C ALA A 153 33.65 -25.07 4.28
N VAL A 154 32.84 -25.89 3.58
CA VAL A 154 32.84 -26.00 2.13
C VAL A 154 31.82 -25.04 1.55
N SER A 155 32.23 -24.27 0.53
CA SER A 155 31.34 -23.37 -0.19
C SER A 155 30.27 -24.17 -0.94
N LYS A 156 29.00 -23.94 -0.61
CA LYS A 156 27.85 -24.60 -1.23
C LYS A 156 26.56 -23.85 -0.94
N GLU A 157 25.52 -24.19 -1.70
CA GLU A 157 24.16 -23.70 -1.52
C GLU A 157 23.24 -24.86 -1.15
N LEU A 158 22.38 -24.64 -0.16
CA LEU A 158 21.41 -25.63 0.30
C LEU A 158 20.28 -24.96 1.08
N ASN A 159 19.22 -25.71 1.36
CA ASN A 159 18.21 -25.30 2.32
C ASN A 159 18.58 -25.85 3.70
N GLU A 160 18.50 -24.99 4.71
CA GLU A 160 18.75 -25.34 6.11
C GLU A 160 17.63 -24.85 7.00
N THR A 161 17.32 -25.63 8.03
CA THR A 161 16.40 -25.23 9.08
C THR A 161 17.18 -24.81 10.31
N ASP A 162 16.89 -23.62 10.84
CA ASP A 162 17.42 -23.11 12.11
C ASP A 162 16.39 -22.22 12.83
N VAL A 163 16.81 -21.44 13.84
CA VAL A 163 15.92 -20.54 14.60
C VAL A 163 15.10 -19.61 13.72
N SER A 164 15.61 -19.21 12.55
CA SER A 164 14.93 -18.35 11.58
C SER A 164 13.92 -19.09 10.69
N GLY A 165 13.75 -20.40 10.87
CA GLY A 165 12.95 -21.27 10.01
C GLY A 165 13.79 -22.01 8.96
N THR A 166 13.15 -22.48 7.91
CA THR A 166 13.80 -23.08 6.74
C THR A 166 14.20 -21.98 5.75
N CYS A 167 15.49 -21.78 5.58
CA CYS A 167 16.08 -20.73 4.74
C CYS A 167 16.86 -21.34 3.58
N HIS A 168 16.93 -20.60 2.48
CA HIS A 168 17.97 -20.80 1.48
C HIS A 168 19.30 -20.23 2.01
N VAL A 169 20.35 -21.03 1.99
CA VAL A 169 21.65 -20.72 2.59
C VAL A 169 22.75 -20.85 1.57
N GLN A 170 23.65 -19.86 1.54
CA GLN A 170 24.86 -19.86 0.72
C GLN A 170 26.08 -19.72 1.63
N TYR A 171 27.02 -20.66 1.51
CA TYR A 171 28.32 -20.62 2.17
C TYR A 171 29.41 -20.14 1.22
N GLU A 172 30.25 -19.22 1.71
CA GLU A 172 31.41 -18.69 0.99
C GLU A 172 32.65 -18.78 1.89
N THR A 173 33.65 -19.54 1.44
CA THR A 173 34.93 -19.68 2.13
C THR A 173 35.86 -18.55 1.69
N THR A 174 36.01 -17.51 2.51
CA THR A 174 36.79 -16.30 2.14
C THR A 174 38.30 -16.48 2.35
N SER A 175 38.70 -17.33 3.28
CA SER A 175 40.10 -17.65 3.56
C SER A 175 40.21 -19.09 4.10
N SER A 176 41.43 -19.56 4.38
CA SER A 176 41.61 -20.89 4.97
C SER A 176 40.80 -21.08 6.25
N ASN A 177 40.62 -20.05 7.09
CA ASN A 177 39.99 -20.20 8.40
C ASN A 177 38.72 -19.34 8.57
N THR A 178 38.19 -18.76 7.49
CA THR A 178 37.01 -17.88 7.57
C THR A 178 35.94 -18.32 6.59
N VAL A 179 34.72 -18.50 7.11
CA VAL A 179 33.53 -18.89 6.35
C VAL A 179 32.45 -17.84 6.57
N ARG A 180 31.72 -17.50 5.49
CA ARG A 180 30.52 -16.67 5.54
C ARG A 180 29.30 -17.50 5.20
N LYS A 181 28.20 -17.25 5.91
CA LYS A 181 26.89 -17.84 5.70
C LYS A 181 25.89 -16.73 5.41
N TYR A 182 25.30 -16.75 4.23
CA TYR A 182 24.20 -15.86 3.84
C TYR A 182 22.89 -16.62 3.93
N LYS A 183 21.83 -15.99 4.45
CA LYS A 183 20.48 -16.59 4.49
C LYS A 183 19.49 -15.71 3.74
N SER A 184 18.66 -16.34 2.92
CA SER A 184 17.53 -15.71 2.20
C SER A 184 16.30 -16.61 2.22
N SER A 185 15.14 -16.06 1.87
CA SER A 185 13.89 -16.82 1.68
C SER A 185 13.51 -17.73 2.86
N CYS A 186 13.70 -17.25 4.08
CA CYS A 186 13.40 -17.99 5.30
C CYS A 186 11.90 -18.11 5.56
N ARG A 187 11.43 -19.31 5.88
CA ARG A 187 10.04 -19.61 6.26
C ARG A 187 10.02 -20.38 7.58
N ALA A 188 9.36 -19.82 8.59
CA ALA A 188 9.16 -20.49 9.87
C ALA A 188 7.72 -21.00 9.95
N ASN A 189 7.53 -22.24 10.41
CA ASN A 189 6.21 -22.83 10.58
C ASN A 189 5.46 -22.10 11.71
N ASP A 190 4.14 -21.98 11.60
CA ASP A 190 3.26 -21.36 12.59
C ASP A 190 3.54 -19.86 12.85
N TRP A 191 4.34 -19.23 11.99
CA TRP A 191 4.44 -17.78 11.84
C TRP A 191 3.59 -17.33 10.64
N PRO A 192 2.99 -16.12 10.67
CA PRO A 192 2.25 -15.58 9.52
C PRO A 192 3.11 -15.57 8.26
N GLU A 193 2.52 -15.92 7.11
CA GLU A 193 3.24 -15.94 5.84
C GLU A 193 3.74 -14.53 5.45
N LEU A 194 4.95 -14.50 4.90
CA LEU A 194 5.60 -13.27 4.43
C LEU A 194 4.94 -12.78 3.13
N GLU A 195 4.39 -11.58 3.13
CA GLU A 195 4.15 -10.85 1.88
C GLU A 195 5.51 -10.34 1.33
N GLU A 196 5.95 -10.92 0.20
CA GLU A 196 7.20 -10.52 -0.45
C GLU A 196 7.16 -9.04 -0.89
N GLY A 197 8.24 -8.29 -0.60
CA GLY A 197 8.43 -6.92 -1.09
C GLY A 197 8.13 -5.78 -0.10
N VAL A 198 7.65 -6.09 1.10
CA VAL A 198 7.34 -5.11 2.17
C VAL A 198 8.56 -4.72 2.99
N VAL A 199 9.38 -5.71 3.38
CA VAL A 199 10.53 -5.54 4.27
C VAL A 199 11.80 -6.01 3.57
N LYS A 200 12.85 -5.19 3.57
CA LYS A 200 14.18 -5.62 3.11
C LYS A 200 14.89 -6.33 4.26
N SER A 201 15.32 -7.56 4.01
CA SER A 201 15.96 -8.40 5.03
C SER A 201 17.36 -8.81 4.59
N ARG A 202 18.33 -8.75 5.51
CA ARG A 202 19.71 -9.20 5.29
C ARG A 202 20.18 -10.01 6.51
N ARG A 203 20.67 -11.22 6.26
CA ARG A 203 21.20 -12.13 7.28
C ARG A 203 22.57 -12.63 6.86
N LEU A 204 23.57 -12.41 7.70
CA LEU A 204 24.96 -12.77 7.46
C LEU A 204 25.59 -13.31 8.74
N ALA A 205 26.24 -14.46 8.68
CA ALA A 205 27.11 -14.93 9.75
C ALA A 205 28.54 -15.14 9.24
N ARG A 206 29.52 -14.72 10.04
CA ARG A 206 30.94 -14.90 9.81
C ARG A 206 31.52 -15.80 10.88
N TYR A 207 32.10 -16.91 10.46
CA TYR A 207 32.75 -17.91 11.29
C TYR A 207 34.26 -17.79 11.12
N THR A 208 34.99 -17.77 12.22
CA THR A 208 36.45 -17.79 12.24
C THR A 208 36.91 -19.01 13.03
N LEU A 209 37.60 -19.92 12.35
CA LEU A 209 38.17 -21.13 12.94
C LEU A 209 39.61 -20.87 13.41
N ASP A 210 40.12 -21.76 14.26
CA ASP A 210 41.55 -21.83 14.56
C ASP A 210 42.38 -22.34 13.37
N GLU A 211 43.71 -22.32 13.49
CA GLU A 211 44.63 -22.70 12.42
C GLU A 211 44.48 -24.15 11.98
N GLN A 212 44.11 -25.04 12.91
CA GLN A 212 43.89 -26.46 12.68
C GLN A 212 42.45 -26.78 12.24
N ARG A 213 41.55 -25.79 12.24
CA ARG A 213 40.09 -25.94 11.98
C ARG A 213 39.39 -26.94 12.90
N HIS A 214 39.88 -27.10 14.12
CA HIS A 214 39.32 -27.97 15.15
C HIS A 214 38.42 -27.22 16.14
N THR A 215 38.53 -25.89 16.20
CA THR A 215 37.70 -25.07 17.10
C THR A 215 37.14 -23.83 16.41
N LEU A 216 35.88 -23.51 16.72
CA LEU A 216 35.30 -22.22 16.38
C LEU A 216 35.88 -21.18 17.35
N LYS A 217 36.68 -20.25 16.83
CA LYS A 217 37.40 -19.22 17.61
C LYS A 217 36.56 -17.97 17.82
N ASP A 218 35.91 -17.49 16.77
CA ASP A 218 35.03 -16.30 16.82
C ASP A 218 33.87 -16.49 15.84
N LEU A 219 32.69 -16.07 16.27
CA LEU A 219 31.50 -15.97 15.45
C LEU A 219 30.95 -14.56 15.55
N HIS A 220 30.60 -13.97 14.41
CA HIS A 220 29.76 -12.77 14.36
C HIS A 220 28.61 -12.97 13.38
N ALA A 221 27.39 -13.12 13.90
CA ALA A 221 26.17 -13.16 13.12
C ALA A 221 25.41 -11.84 13.25
N GLU A 222 24.96 -11.30 12.11
CA GLU A 222 24.20 -10.06 12.01
C GLU A 222 22.94 -10.28 11.16
N GLU A 223 21.84 -9.69 11.63
CA GLU A 223 20.57 -9.62 10.94
C GLU A 223 20.05 -8.18 10.92
N LEU A 224 19.47 -7.78 9.79
CA LEU A 224 18.92 -6.45 9.55
C LEU A 224 17.60 -6.57 8.80
N HIS A 225 16.55 -5.95 9.34
CA HIS A 225 15.24 -5.80 8.72
C HIS A 225 14.90 -4.33 8.60
N GLU A 226 14.56 -3.88 7.39
CA GLU A 226 14.21 -2.49 7.09
C GLU A 226 12.78 -2.41 6.57
N LEU A 227 11.94 -1.71 7.33
CA LEU A 227 10.59 -1.34 6.95
C LEU A 227 10.61 0.10 6.44
N GLU A 228 10.39 0.27 5.14
CA GLU A 228 10.28 1.61 4.54
C GLU A 228 8.87 2.17 4.77
N ALA A 229 8.77 3.44 5.18
CA ALA A 229 7.49 4.14 5.29
C ALA A 229 6.82 4.40 3.93
N GLY A 230 7.63 4.45 2.85
CA GLY A 230 7.23 4.66 1.46
C GLY A 230 8.33 4.18 0.49
N GLY A 231 8.42 4.74 -0.73
CA GLY A 231 9.48 4.38 -1.69
C GLY A 231 10.89 4.81 -1.25
N ARG A 232 11.93 4.52 -2.03
CA ARG A 232 13.36 4.80 -1.68
C ARG A 232 13.70 6.26 -1.33
N ALA A 233 12.84 7.22 -1.67
CA ALA A 233 12.99 8.65 -1.38
C ALA A 233 12.05 9.15 -0.26
N ALA A 234 11.29 8.24 0.36
CA ALA A 234 10.38 8.54 1.45
C ALA A 234 11.16 8.79 2.76
N ARG A 235 10.82 9.89 3.43
CA ARG A 235 11.26 10.22 4.78
C ARG A 235 10.54 9.33 5.78
N GLY A 236 11.29 8.41 6.38
CA GLY A 236 10.80 7.60 7.50
C GLY A 236 11.05 6.12 7.31
N GLY A 237 10.43 5.33 8.16
CA GLY A 237 10.67 3.89 8.27
C GLY A 237 11.53 3.53 9.47
N LEU A 238 11.64 2.23 9.71
CA LEU A 238 12.31 1.65 10.85
C LEU A 238 13.29 0.58 10.39
N LYS A 239 14.34 0.39 11.18
CA LYS A 239 15.21 -0.78 11.06
C LYS A 239 15.32 -1.50 12.39
N ALA A 240 15.22 -2.82 12.33
CA ALA A 240 15.56 -3.72 13.41
C ALA A 240 16.89 -4.39 13.07
N ARG A 241 17.86 -4.31 13.98
CA ARG A 241 19.15 -4.96 13.81
C ARG A 241 19.41 -5.86 15.01
N ALA A 242 19.76 -7.11 14.75
CA ALA A 242 20.18 -8.06 15.75
C ALA A 242 21.60 -8.55 15.42
N TRP A 243 22.42 -8.78 16.43
CA TRP A 243 23.66 -9.53 16.25
C TRP A 243 23.96 -10.42 17.45
N LEU A 244 24.63 -11.51 17.16
CA LEU A 244 25.08 -12.52 18.11
C LEU A 244 26.57 -12.77 17.89
N ARG A 245 27.35 -12.67 18.96
CA ARG A 245 28.79 -12.91 18.96
C ARG A 245 29.16 -14.01 19.94
N LEU A 246 30.01 -14.93 19.51
CA LEU A 246 30.69 -15.89 20.36
C LEU A 246 32.20 -15.67 20.24
N THR A 247 32.90 -15.60 21.37
CA THR A 247 34.36 -15.52 21.42
C THR A 247 34.89 -16.67 22.26
N ALA A 248 35.76 -17.50 21.70
CA ALA A 248 36.33 -18.65 22.39
C ALA A 248 37.24 -18.22 23.54
N GLY A 249 37.09 -18.90 24.68
CA GLY A 249 37.99 -18.88 25.83
C GLY A 249 38.37 -20.31 26.24
N GLN A 250 39.25 -20.44 27.24
CA GLN A 250 39.59 -21.75 27.80
C GLN A 250 38.45 -22.27 28.71
N ALA A 251 38.04 -23.52 28.48
CA ALA A 251 37.18 -24.23 29.42
C ALA A 251 38.00 -24.64 30.65
N THR A 252 37.81 -23.94 31.78
CA THR A 252 38.47 -24.28 33.04
C THR A 252 37.60 -25.21 33.87
N GLY A 253 38.10 -26.41 34.18
CA GLY A 253 37.48 -27.30 35.18
C GLY A 253 36.29 -28.15 34.71
N VAL A 254 36.13 -28.35 33.40
CA VAL A 254 35.01 -29.14 32.84
C VAL A 254 35.55 -30.49 32.32
N THR A 255 35.28 -31.57 33.06
CA THR A 255 35.51 -32.94 32.58
C THR A 255 34.25 -33.45 31.87
N PRO A 256 34.32 -33.83 30.58
CA PRO A 256 33.16 -34.34 29.85
C PRO A 256 32.76 -35.74 30.37
N PRO A 257 31.48 -36.01 30.64
CA PRO A 257 30.97 -37.37 30.66
C PRO A 257 31.15 -37.94 29.24
N ARG A 258 31.80 -39.09 29.09
CA ARG A 258 31.86 -39.79 27.80
C ARG A 258 31.01 -41.05 27.88
N ALA A 259 29.79 -40.97 27.36
CA ALA A 259 28.96 -42.15 27.14
C ALA A 259 29.61 -43.06 26.10
N SER A 260 29.35 -44.37 26.17
CA SER A 260 29.90 -45.34 25.21
C SER A 260 29.11 -45.38 23.90
N SER A 261 27.84 -44.95 23.92
CA SER A 261 26.96 -44.90 22.75
C SER A 261 26.04 -43.68 22.75
N PHE A 262 25.49 -43.34 21.58
CA PHE A 262 24.52 -42.25 21.44
C PHE A 262 23.24 -42.51 22.25
N ALA A 263 22.77 -43.76 22.29
CA ALA A 263 21.58 -44.15 23.05
C ALA A 263 21.79 -43.95 24.55
N GLU A 264 22.93 -44.39 25.09
CA GLU A 264 23.28 -44.19 26.50
C GLU A 264 23.39 -42.68 26.83
N ALA A 265 23.93 -41.87 25.92
CA ALA A 265 24.02 -40.43 26.11
C ALA A 265 22.63 -39.75 26.12
N LEU A 266 21.68 -40.28 25.35
CA LEU A 266 20.31 -39.79 25.28
C LEU A 266 19.50 -40.19 26.51
N ASP A 267 19.64 -41.43 26.97
CA ASP A 267 18.99 -41.94 28.19
C ASP A 267 19.50 -41.23 29.47
N ALA A 268 20.72 -40.67 29.41
CA ALA A 268 21.29 -39.88 30.50
C ALA A 268 20.80 -38.42 30.53
N LEU A 269 19.99 -37.98 29.57
CA LEU A 269 19.40 -36.65 29.59
C LEU A 269 18.37 -36.54 30.73
N PRO A 270 18.21 -35.37 31.36
CA PRO A 270 17.22 -35.20 32.41
C PRO A 270 15.77 -35.37 31.88
N ASP A 271 14.89 -35.98 32.67
CA ASP A 271 13.48 -36.26 32.31
C ASP A 271 12.64 -35.04 31.89
N HIS A 272 13.05 -33.84 32.30
CA HIS A 272 12.35 -32.59 31.96
C HIS A 272 12.76 -32.02 30.59
N VAL A 273 13.70 -32.67 29.90
CA VAL A 273 14.21 -32.24 28.61
C VAL A 273 13.55 -33.07 27.52
N GLU A 274 12.94 -32.40 26.55
CA GLU A 274 12.24 -33.04 25.45
C GLU A 274 12.85 -32.67 24.10
N MET A 275 12.60 -33.55 23.12
CA MET A 275 12.94 -33.31 21.72
C MET A 275 12.10 -32.14 21.19
N GLY A 276 12.77 -31.13 20.63
CA GLY A 276 12.13 -29.95 20.06
C GLY A 276 12.65 -29.59 18.67
N SER A 277 11.83 -28.84 17.93
CA SER A 277 12.25 -28.17 16.70
C SER A 277 13.32 -27.13 17.00
N LEU A 278 14.27 -26.96 16.06
CA LEU A 278 15.24 -25.88 16.10
C LEU A 278 14.63 -24.52 15.68
N GLN A 279 13.48 -24.54 14.99
CA GLN A 279 12.75 -23.32 14.62
C GLN A 279 12.23 -22.62 15.88
N ALA A 280 12.24 -21.29 15.88
CA ALA A 280 11.64 -20.52 16.95
C ALA A 280 10.13 -20.81 17.03
N ALA A 281 9.65 -21.15 18.22
CA ALA A 281 8.23 -21.24 18.49
C ALA A 281 7.60 -19.84 18.45
N PRO A 282 6.37 -19.71 17.91
CA PRO A 282 5.71 -18.41 17.77
C PRO A 282 5.46 -17.80 19.15
N VAL A 283 5.70 -16.49 19.25
CA VAL A 283 5.37 -15.69 20.43
C VAL A 283 4.37 -14.63 20.00
N HIS A 284 3.26 -14.51 20.71
CA HIS A 284 2.28 -13.48 20.38
C HIS A 284 2.85 -12.09 20.72
N VAL A 285 3.17 -11.32 19.68
CA VAL A 285 3.61 -9.94 19.82
C VAL A 285 2.43 -9.03 19.54
N THR A 286 2.06 -8.26 20.57
CA THR A 286 1.02 -7.24 20.48
C THR A 286 1.37 -6.21 19.42
N ASP A 287 0.36 -5.57 18.86
CA ASP A 287 0.52 -4.65 17.75
C ASP A 287 1.41 -3.44 18.10
N PRO A 288 2.51 -3.20 17.37
CA PRO A 288 3.40 -2.08 17.62
C PRO A 288 2.75 -0.71 17.45
N LEU A 289 1.57 -0.58 16.81
CA LEU A 289 0.92 0.68 16.51
C LEU A 289 -0.22 1.09 17.47
N TYR A 290 -0.72 0.19 18.33
CA TYR A 290 -1.65 0.60 19.40
C TYR A 290 -0.97 1.51 20.41
N LEU A 291 -1.62 2.58 20.85
CA LEU A 291 -1.03 3.41 21.91
C LEU A 291 -0.99 2.67 23.24
N GLU A 292 -2.06 1.90 23.50
CA GLU A 292 -2.25 1.11 24.71
C GLU A 292 -1.81 -0.35 24.55
N GLU A 293 -1.60 -1.03 25.68
CA GLU A 293 -1.22 -2.45 25.71
C GLU A 293 -2.41 -3.40 25.53
N SER A 294 -3.64 -2.89 25.72
CA SER A 294 -4.89 -3.62 25.57
C SER A 294 -5.71 -3.06 24.41
N LEU A 295 -6.31 -3.99 23.64
CA LEU A 295 -7.20 -3.66 22.54
C LEU A 295 -8.48 -2.93 23.01
N GLU A 296 -9.05 -3.36 24.13
CA GLU A 296 -10.28 -2.76 24.68
C GLU A 296 -10.06 -1.30 25.05
N ILE A 297 -8.95 -1.01 25.73
CA ILE A 297 -8.56 0.36 26.12
C ILE A 297 -8.28 1.18 24.85
N GLU A 298 -7.61 0.59 23.85
CA GLU A 298 -7.33 1.28 22.59
C GLU A 298 -8.63 1.64 21.83
N LEU A 299 -9.61 0.73 21.78
CA LEU A 299 -10.90 0.97 21.15
C LEU A 299 -11.67 2.07 21.87
N GLU A 300 -11.78 1.99 23.20
CA GLU A 300 -12.46 3.01 24.00
C GLU A 300 -11.79 4.39 23.85
N ALA A 301 -10.46 4.45 23.90
CA ALA A 301 -9.70 5.68 23.72
C ALA A 301 -9.91 6.27 22.31
N ALA A 302 -9.91 5.44 21.27
CA ALA A 302 -10.15 5.91 19.90
C ALA A 302 -11.58 6.43 19.70
N VAL A 303 -12.57 5.78 20.31
CA VAL A 303 -13.99 6.24 20.27
C VAL A 303 -14.16 7.55 21.03
N LEU A 304 -13.52 7.69 22.19
CA LEU A 304 -13.56 8.93 22.98
C LEU A 304 -12.92 10.09 22.20
N GLU A 305 -11.72 9.88 21.65
CA GLU A 305 -11.04 10.91 20.85
C GLU A 305 -11.86 11.31 19.62
N LEU A 306 -12.53 10.36 18.97
CA LEU A 306 -13.45 10.66 17.87
C LEU A 306 -14.60 11.58 18.33
N ARG A 307 -15.23 11.29 19.48
CA ARG A 307 -16.32 12.10 20.01
C ARG A 307 -15.86 13.52 20.36
N GLU A 308 -14.73 13.66 21.03
CA GLU A 308 -14.14 14.96 21.37
C GLU A 308 -13.90 15.80 20.10
N ARG A 309 -13.36 15.17 19.05
CA ARG A 309 -13.12 15.85 17.77
C ARG A 309 -14.38 16.34 17.07
N LEU A 310 -15.48 15.62 17.20
CA LEU A 310 -16.76 16.03 16.61
C LEU A 310 -17.42 17.15 17.42
N THR A 311 -17.20 17.22 18.73
CA THR A 311 -17.75 18.29 19.59
C THR A 311 -17.01 19.63 19.48
N ASP A 312 -15.74 19.63 19.08
CA ASP A 312 -14.92 20.84 18.99
C ASP A 312 -15.38 21.85 17.91
N GLY A 313 -16.37 21.49 17.07
CA GLY A 313 -17.07 22.42 16.18
C GLY A 313 -16.21 23.04 15.07
N THR A 314 -14.98 22.57 14.86
CA THR A 314 -14.16 22.99 13.71
C THR A 314 -14.74 22.39 12.44
N SER A 315 -14.94 23.19 11.39
CA SER A 315 -15.41 22.74 10.07
C SER A 315 -14.51 21.66 9.42
N GLY A 316 -13.34 21.36 10.01
CA GLY A 316 -12.44 20.28 9.62
C GLY A 316 -12.77 18.91 10.22
N ALA A 317 -13.68 18.82 11.20
CA ALA A 317 -14.12 17.57 11.81
C ALA A 317 -14.80 16.61 10.82
N GLU A 318 -15.33 17.14 9.70
CA GLU A 318 -16.02 16.36 8.67
C GLU A 318 -15.10 15.46 7.82
N GLY A 319 -13.78 15.47 8.06
CA GLY A 319 -12.81 14.53 7.45
C GLY A 319 -11.59 15.19 6.80
N GLY A 320 -11.49 16.52 6.82
CA GLY A 320 -10.42 17.27 6.16
C GLY A 320 -9.14 17.48 6.99
N GLU A 321 -9.12 17.09 8.27
CA GLU A 321 -7.99 17.29 9.18
C GLU A 321 -7.10 16.05 9.33
N ALA A 322 -5.77 16.29 9.39
CA ALA A 322 -4.78 15.23 9.58
C ALA A 322 -4.99 14.42 10.87
N MET A 323 -5.50 15.05 11.93
CA MET A 323 -5.77 14.31 13.17
C MET A 323 -7.07 13.48 13.10
N THR A 324 -8.08 13.90 12.34
CA THR A 324 -9.25 13.05 12.09
C THR A 324 -8.82 11.77 11.37
N ALA A 325 -7.91 11.87 10.40
CA ALA A 325 -7.31 10.69 9.76
C ALA A 325 -6.54 9.81 10.77
N HIS A 326 -5.82 10.42 11.72
CA HIS A 326 -5.15 9.69 12.80
C HIS A 326 -6.14 8.88 13.66
N VAL A 327 -7.22 9.51 14.12
CA VAL A 327 -8.23 8.88 14.97
C VAL A 327 -8.96 7.76 14.21
N VAL A 328 -9.41 8.04 12.98
CA VAL A 328 -10.09 7.03 12.15
C VAL A 328 -9.17 5.85 11.85
N ARG A 329 -7.87 6.06 11.60
CA ARG A 329 -6.91 4.96 11.39
C ARG A 329 -6.79 4.07 12.62
N ARG A 330 -6.65 4.68 13.81
CA ARG A 330 -6.62 3.95 15.08
C ARG A 330 -7.91 3.17 15.31
N LEU A 331 -9.06 3.82 15.10
CA LEU A 331 -10.38 3.21 15.24
C LEU A 331 -10.56 2.01 14.30
N VAL A 332 -10.30 2.17 13.00
CA VAL A 332 -10.41 1.08 12.01
C VAL A 332 -9.55 -0.11 12.40
N ARG A 333 -8.33 0.14 12.89
CA ARG A 333 -7.44 -0.93 13.38
C ARG A 333 -8.02 -1.63 14.61
N ALA A 334 -8.46 -0.89 15.62
CA ALA A 334 -9.06 -1.47 16.81
C ALA A 334 -10.35 -2.25 16.50
N LEU A 335 -11.17 -1.77 15.57
CA LEU A 335 -12.41 -2.42 15.13
C LEU A 335 -12.16 -3.77 14.43
N ARG A 336 -11.02 -3.95 13.75
CA ARG A 336 -10.70 -5.23 13.08
C ARG A 336 -10.54 -6.37 14.07
N ASP A 337 -9.95 -6.08 15.23
CA ASP A 337 -9.66 -7.10 16.25
C ASP A 337 -10.75 -7.19 17.33
N ALA A 338 -11.72 -6.27 17.34
CA ALA A 338 -12.74 -6.17 18.38
C ALA A 338 -13.78 -7.31 18.32
N PRO A 339 -14.18 -7.87 19.47
CA PRO A 339 -15.22 -8.89 19.53
C PRO A 339 -16.62 -8.26 19.37
N LEU A 340 -17.57 -9.03 18.85
CA LEU A 340 -18.95 -8.58 18.58
C LEU A 340 -19.64 -7.84 19.76
N PRO A 341 -19.56 -8.30 21.03
CA PRO A 341 -20.19 -7.60 22.14
C PRO A 341 -19.68 -6.17 22.39
N ALA A 342 -18.41 -5.90 22.07
CA ALA A 342 -17.82 -4.57 22.20
C ALA A 342 -18.27 -3.62 21.07
N LEU A 343 -18.68 -4.18 19.91
CA LEU A 343 -19.07 -3.40 18.73
C LEU A 343 -20.54 -2.95 18.77
N VAL A 344 -21.44 -3.79 19.28
CA VAL A 344 -22.89 -3.52 19.28
C VAL A 344 -23.26 -2.16 19.93
N PRO A 345 -22.69 -1.76 21.08
CA PRO A 345 -23.01 -0.48 21.71
C PRO A 345 -22.54 0.76 20.93
N LEU A 346 -21.66 0.59 19.94
CA LEU A 346 -21.10 1.72 19.18
C LEU A 346 -22.13 2.36 18.24
N LEU A 347 -23.17 1.62 17.83
CA LEU A 347 -24.25 2.11 16.97
C LEU A 347 -25.56 2.17 17.76
N SER A 348 -26.12 3.39 17.88
CA SER A 348 -27.43 3.66 18.50
C SER A 348 -28.09 4.81 17.76
N GLU A 349 -29.42 4.78 17.63
CA GLU A 349 -30.21 5.84 16.99
C GLU A 349 -30.12 7.17 17.77
N ASP A 350 -29.82 7.12 19.07
CA ASP A 350 -29.67 8.31 19.94
C ASP A 350 -28.34 9.05 19.74
N HIS A 351 -27.39 8.48 18.98
CA HIS A 351 -26.09 9.10 18.76
C HIS A 351 -26.16 10.22 17.71
N ASP A 352 -25.22 11.15 17.82
CA ASP A 352 -25.04 12.23 16.85
C ASP A 352 -24.90 11.69 15.40
N PRO A 353 -25.58 12.29 14.40
CA PRO A 353 -25.54 11.81 13.01
C PRO A 353 -24.15 11.78 12.39
N GLU A 354 -23.28 12.74 12.74
CA GLU A 354 -21.92 12.81 12.22
C GLU A 354 -21.04 11.72 12.86
N TYR A 355 -21.21 11.48 14.16
CA TYR A 355 -20.60 10.32 14.82
C TYR A 355 -21.01 8.99 14.16
N LEU A 356 -22.32 8.80 13.90
CA LEU A 356 -22.82 7.61 13.23
C LEU A 356 -22.24 7.45 11.82
N ARG A 357 -22.10 8.56 11.07
CA ARG A 357 -21.48 8.56 9.75
C ARG A 357 -20.01 8.09 9.80
N GLN A 358 -19.21 8.66 10.70
CA GLN A 358 -17.80 8.29 10.88
C GLN A 358 -17.64 6.85 11.35
N MET A 359 -18.52 6.38 12.25
CA MET A 359 -18.52 5.01 12.73
C MET A 359 -18.90 4.01 11.62
N CYS A 360 -19.96 4.30 10.84
CA CYS A 360 -20.36 3.45 9.71
C CYS A 360 -19.26 3.38 8.64
N MET A 361 -18.59 4.50 8.36
CA MET A 361 -17.43 4.54 7.47
C MET A 361 -16.28 3.67 8.02
N SER A 362 -15.98 3.78 9.31
CA SER A 362 -14.91 3.00 9.96
C SER A 362 -15.21 1.50 9.99
N LEU A 363 -16.46 1.10 10.26
CA LEU A 363 -16.90 -0.30 10.26
C LEU A 363 -16.83 -0.92 8.85
N GLY A 364 -17.25 -0.16 7.82
CA GLY A 364 -17.14 -0.57 6.42
C GLY A 364 -15.69 -0.78 6.01
N LEU A 365 -14.80 0.17 6.36
CA LEU A 365 -13.38 0.06 6.03
C LEU A 365 -12.65 -1.05 6.80
N ALA A 366 -13.07 -1.33 8.04
CA ALA A 366 -12.52 -2.42 8.86
C ALA A 366 -12.78 -3.80 8.21
N GLY A 367 -13.97 -4.02 7.65
CA GLY A 367 -14.25 -5.16 6.77
C GLY A 367 -14.22 -6.55 7.41
N THR A 368 -14.56 -6.69 8.69
CA THR A 368 -14.60 -8.01 9.38
C THR A 368 -16.02 -8.52 9.55
N ALA A 369 -16.18 -9.84 9.74
CA ALA A 369 -17.50 -10.45 9.91
C ALA A 369 -18.28 -9.82 11.08
N HIS A 370 -17.59 -9.47 12.17
CA HIS A 370 -18.22 -8.81 13.34
C HIS A 370 -18.63 -7.36 13.05
N THR A 371 -17.83 -6.58 12.32
CA THR A 371 -18.19 -5.19 11.98
C THR A 371 -19.37 -5.16 11.01
N HIS A 372 -19.39 -6.08 10.04
CA HIS A 372 -20.51 -6.23 9.11
C HIS A 372 -21.80 -6.66 9.82
N ALA A 373 -21.74 -7.68 10.69
CA ALA A 373 -22.90 -8.12 11.46
C ALA A 373 -23.48 -7.00 12.35
N THR A 374 -22.60 -6.19 12.96
CA THR A 374 -23.00 -5.01 13.74
C THR A 374 -23.72 -3.98 12.88
N ALA A 375 -23.16 -3.65 11.70
CA ALA A 375 -23.76 -2.68 10.78
C ALA A 375 -25.12 -3.15 10.24
N MET A 376 -25.22 -4.40 9.78
CA MET A 376 -26.47 -4.96 9.24
C MET A 376 -27.59 -5.01 10.28
N ARG A 377 -27.24 -5.33 11.54
CA ARG A 377 -28.20 -5.29 12.66
C ARG A 377 -28.75 -3.88 12.90
N PHE A 378 -27.91 -2.86 12.76
CA PHE A 378 -28.31 -1.46 12.94
C PHE A 378 -29.17 -0.95 11.78
N PHE A 379 -28.79 -1.24 10.53
CA PHE A 379 -29.49 -0.68 9.36
C PHE A 379 -30.90 -1.21 9.16
N ARG A 380 -31.18 -2.44 9.61
CA ARG A 380 -32.50 -3.09 9.45
C ARG A 380 -33.03 -2.91 8.01
N LEU A 381 -32.24 -3.29 7.00
CA LEU A 381 -32.48 -2.98 5.57
C LEU A 381 -33.84 -3.44 5.00
N ARG A 382 -34.56 -4.32 5.70
CA ARG A 382 -35.91 -4.77 5.35
C ARG A 382 -37.03 -3.94 6.01
N SER A 383 -36.68 -2.95 6.83
CA SER A 383 -37.58 -1.99 7.46
C SER A 383 -37.80 -0.77 6.56
N ARG A 384 -38.94 -0.09 6.70
CA ARG A 384 -39.20 1.19 6.05
C ARG A 384 -38.34 2.33 6.60
N ASP A 385 -37.87 2.20 7.83
CA ASP A 385 -37.11 3.24 8.55
C ASP A 385 -35.59 3.07 8.40
N ALA A 386 -35.12 2.33 7.39
CA ALA A 386 -33.70 2.09 7.20
C ALA A 386 -32.95 3.43 6.95
N PRO A 387 -31.80 3.67 7.63
CA PRO A 387 -31.06 4.92 7.48
C PRO A 387 -30.23 4.93 6.18
N VAL A 388 -30.90 5.11 5.04
CA VAL A 388 -30.35 4.99 3.67
C VAL A 388 -28.99 5.69 3.50
N LYS A 389 -28.84 6.91 4.02
CA LYS A 389 -27.58 7.68 3.94
C LYS A 389 -26.41 7.00 4.65
N LEU A 390 -26.65 6.38 5.82
CA LEU A 390 -25.64 5.65 6.57
C LEU A 390 -25.28 4.33 5.88
N VAL A 391 -26.27 3.68 5.24
CA VAL A 391 -26.04 2.48 4.42
C VAL A 391 -25.12 2.79 3.24
N HIS A 392 -25.38 3.88 2.50
CA HIS A 392 -24.48 4.32 1.43
C HIS A 392 -23.06 4.62 1.94
N THR A 393 -22.94 5.27 3.11
CA THR A 393 -21.64 5.57 3.73
C THR A 393 -20.87 4.28 4.04
N TYR A 394 -21.54 3.30 4.62
CA TYR A 394 -20.96 1.99 4.92
C TYR A 394 -20.53 1.24 3.65
N LEU A 395 -21.41 1.16 2.65
CA LEU A 395 -21.12 0.47 1.38
C LEU A 395 -19.97 1.13 0.63
N ALA A 396 -19.92 2.46 0.59
CA ALA A 396 -18.83 3.20 -0.04
C ALA A 396 -17.49 2.95 0.66
N ALA A 397 -17.48 2.87 2.00
CA ALA A 397 -16.27 2.55 2.76
C ALA A 397 -15.84 1.08 2.61
N LEU A 398 -16.81 0.15 2.58
CA LEU A 398 -16.56 -1.27 2.34
C LEU A 398 -15.94 -1.52 0.97
N ALA A 399 -16.41 -0.79 -0.06
CA ALA A 399 -15.86 -0.84 -1.42
C ALA A 399 -14.37 -0.45 -1.48
N LEU A 400 -13.88 0.27 -0.46
CA LEU A 400 -12.49 0.75 -0.33
C LEU A 400 -11.70 -0.02 0.74
N SER A 401 -12.29 -1.08 1.32
CA SER A 401 -11.60 -1.96 2.26
C SER A 401 -10.57 -2.81 1.51
N PRO A 402 -9.32 -2.91 2.00
CA PRO A 402 -8.26 -3.57 1.25
C PRO A 402 -8.46 -5.09 1.10
N GLN A 403 -8.98 -5.76 2.13
CA GLN A 403 -9.22 -7.20 2.16
C GLN A 403 -10.42 -7.50 3.09
N PRO A 404 -11.66 -7.25 2.65
CA PRO A 404 -12.83 -7.57 3.45
C PRO A 404 -13.00 -9.09 3.58
N HIS A 405 -13.58 -9.53 4.70
CA HIS A 405 -13.85 -10.95 4.94
C HIS A 405 -14.78 -11.53 3.86
N GLU A 406 -14.48 -12.75 3.42
CA GLU A 406 -15.15 -13.41 2.30
C GLU A 406 -16.68 -13.42 2.39
N SER A 407 -17.20 -13.74 3.59
CA SER A 407 -18.64 -13.79 3.85
C SER A 407 -19.37 -12.46 3.63
N ILE A 408 -18.67 -11.32 3.78
CA ILE A 408 -19.25 -9.99 3.59
C ILE A 408 -19.49 -9.75 2.10
N VAL A 409 -18.52 -10.11 1.26
CA VAL A 409 -18.61 -9.94 -0.18
C VAL A 409 -19.79 -10.74 -0.73
N GLU A 410 -19.91 -12.01 -0.31
CA GLU A 410 -21.02 -12.87 -0.70
C GLU A 410 -22.38 -12.33 -0.20
N ASP A 411 -22.45 -11.82 1.03
CA ASP A 411 -23.68 -11.25 1.58
C ASP A 411 -24.10 -9.96 0.87
N VAL A 412 -23.16 -9.03 0.63
CA VAL A 412 -23.46 -7.76 -0.05
C VAL A 412 -23.87 -7.96 -1.51
N LEU A 413 -23.24 -8.90 -2.22
CA LEU A 413 -23.68 -9.26 -3.58
C LEU A 413 -25.08 -9.88 -3.59
N ARG A 414 -25.43 -10.67 -2.56
CA ARG A 414 -26.79 -11.21 -2.40
C ARG A 414 -27.80 -10.11 -2.05
N LEU A 415 -27.46 -9.21 -1.12
CA LEU A 415 -28.28 -8.06 -0.75
C LEU A 415 -28.63 -7.20 -1.96
N ALA A 416 -27.69 -7.02 -2.89
CA ALA A 416 -27.94 -6.28 -4.13
C ALA A 416 -29.05 -6.87 -5.01
N GLU A 417 -29.33 -8.18 -4.91
CA GLU A 417 -30.42 -8.85 -5.63
C GLU A 417 -31.74 -8.84 -4.85
N GLU A 418 -31.67 -8.79 -3.51
CA GLU A 418 -32.84 -8.84 -2.62
C GLU A 418 -33.48 -7.47 -2.34
N LEU A 419 -32.69 -6.38 -2.42
CA LEU A 419 -33.15 -5.04 -2.10
C LEU A 419 -34.19 -4.52 -3.10
N THR A 420 -35.29 -3.99 -2.57
CA THR A 420 -36.36 -3.36 -3.37
C THR A 420 -36.03 -1.93 -3.75
N ASP A 421 -35.22 -1.24 -2.93
CA ASP A 421 -34.70 0.09 -3.24
C ASP A 421 -33.60 -0.02 -4.28
N LEU A 422 -33.84 0.53 -5.46
CA LEU A 422 -32.95 0.42 -6.62
C LEU A 422 -31.61 1.15 -6.41
N GLU A 423 -31.61 2.27 -5.68
CA GLU A 423 -30.38 3.04 -5.42
C GLU A 423 -29.46 2.31 -4.44
N LEU A 424 -30.05 1.69 -3.40
CA LEU A 424 -29.33 0.82 -2.47
C LEU A 424 -28.87 -0.46 -3.15
N ALA A 425 -29.69 -1.07 -4.00
CA ALA A 425 -29.31 -2.24 -4.79
C ALA A 425 -28.12 -1.95 -5.72
N GLU A 426 -28.13 -0.81 -6.43
CA GLU A 426 -26.99 -0.34 -7.24
C GLU A 426 -25.74 -0.16 -6.37
N SER A 427 -25.86 0.53 -5.24
CA SER A 427 -24.73 0.78 -4.34
C SER A 427 -24.14 -0.50 -3.77
N ALA A 428 -24.99 -1.47 -3.38
CA ALA A 428 -24.56 -2.77 -2.89
C ALA A 428 -23.85 -3.58 -3.98
N LEU A 429 -24.37 -3.59 -5.21
CA LEU A 429 -23.74 -4.28 -6.34
C LEU A 429 -22.34 -3.72 -6.64
N LEU A 430 -22.22 -2.39 -6.70
CA LEU A 430 -20.95 -1.73 -6.97
C LEU A 430 -19.93 -1.94 -5.85
N ALA A 431 -20.38 -1.87 -4.59
CA ALA A 431 -19.52 -2.11 -3.42
C ALA A 431 -19.08 -3.58 -3.31
N GLY A 432 -19.99 -4.53 -3.52
CA GLY A 432 -19.68 -5.96 -3.52
C GLY A 432 -18.71 -6.34 -4.64
N ALA A 433 -18.88 -5.77 -5.83
CA ALA A 433 -17.95 -5.99 -6.94
C ALA A 433 -16.54 -5.42 -6.64
N ALA A 434 -16.46 -4.22 -6.06
CA ALA A 434 -15.18 -3.62 -5.67
C ALA A 434 -14.48 -4.42 -4.56
N ALA A 435 -15.25 -4.84 -3.54
CA ALA A 435 -14.77 -5.65 -2.43
C ALA A 435 -14.26 -7.04 -2.87
N ALA A 436 -14.85 -7.60 -3.93
CA ALA A 436 -14.40 -8.87 -4.51
C ALA A 436 -13.08 -8.76 -5.29
N ALA A 437 -12.66 -7.56 -5.73
CA ALA A 437 -11.55 -7.40 -6.67
C ALA A 437 -10.19 -7.87 -6.13
N GLY A 438 -10.01 -7.86 -4.80
CA GLY A 438 -8.76 -8.27 -4.13
C GLY A 438 -8.58 -9.78 -3.99
N ASP A 439 -9.61 -10.59 -4.23
CA ASP A 439 -9.59 -12.05 -4.09
C ASP A 439 -10.00 -12.71 -5.41
N GLU A 440 -9.12 -13.54 -5.99
CA GLU A 440 -9.35 -14.15 -7.31
C GLU A 440 -10.59 -15.05 -7.35
N ARG A 441 -10.86 -15.80 -6.27
CA ARG A 441 -12.00 -16.72 -6.18
C ARG A 441 -13.30 -15.94 -6.15
N LEU A 442 -13.37 -14.92 -5.29
CA LEU A 442 -14.54 -14.06 -5.17
C LEU A 442 -14.78 -13.22 -6.42
N SER A 443 -13.71 -12.63 -6.97
CA SER A 443 -13.76 -11.83 -8.20
C SER A 443 -14.30 -12.66 -9.36
N ALA A 444 -13.82 -13.90 -9.54
CA ALA A 444 -14.32 -14.82 -10.57
C ALA A 444 -15.78 -15.22 -10.35
N GLY A 445 -16.18 -15.48 -9.11
CA GLY A 445 -17.58 -15.77 -8.74
C GLY A 445 -18.51 -14.61 -9.07
N ALA A 446 -18.16 -13.41 -8.61
CA ALA A 446 -18.89 -12.16 -8.84
C ALA A 446 -19.00 -11.85 -10.34
N ARG A 447 -17.90 -11.98 -11.10
CA ARG A 447 -17.87 -11.82 -12.56
C ARG A 447 -18.93 -12.68 -13.24
N ASN A 448 -19.03 -13.95 -12.87
CA ASN A 448 -19.99 -14.87 -13.47
C ASN A 448 -21.44 -14.51 -13.13
N THR A 449 -21.72 -14.11 -11.89
CA THR A 449 -23.05 -13.67 -11.46
C THR A 449 -23.46 -12.37 -12.17
N ILE A 450 -22.56 -11.38 -12.23
CA ILE A 450 -22.81 -10.10 -12.90
C ILE A 450 -23.01 -10.29 -14.40
N THR A 451 -22.23 -11.14 -15.04
CA THR A 451 -22.40 -11.43 -16.49
C THR A 451 -23.74 -12.10 -16.76
N LYS A 452 -24.17 -13.06 -15.93
CA LYS A 452 -25.49 -13.70 -16.06
C LYS A 452 -26.62 -12.69 -15.85
N SER A 453 -26.48 -11.78 -14.90
CA SER A 453 -27.50 -10.76 -14.64
C SER A 453 -27.52 -9.68 -15.73
N LEU A 454 -26.40 -9.40 -16.39
CA LEU A 454 -26.29 -8.46 -17.50
C LEU A 454 -27.08 -8.93 -18.73
N VAL A 455 -27.07 -10.24 -19.03
CA VAL A 455 -27.89 -10.84 -20.10
C VAL A 455 -29.39 -10.67 -19.83
N ARG A 456 -29.81 -10.62 -18.55
CA ARG A 456 -31.22 -10.45 -18.16
C ARG A 456 -31.68 -8.98 -18.18
N CYS A 457 -30.78 -8.02 -18.39
CA CYS A 457 -31.14 -6.60 -18.37
C CYS A 457 -31.96 -6.17 -19.58
N LYS A 458 -33.11 -5.55 -19.30
CA LYS A 458 -34.01 -4.97 -20.29
C LYS A 458 -33.75 -3.48 -20.54
N THR A 459 -33.28 -2.75 -19.54
CA THR A 459 -33.03 -1.31 -19.61
C THR A 459 -31.54 -1.00 -19.71
N ASP A 460 -31.21 0.15 -20.28
CA ASP A 460 -29.82 0.60 -20.38
C ASP A 460 -29.24 1.01 -19.03
N GLU A 461 -30.06 1.51 -18.11
CA GLU A 461 -29.65 1.75 -16.73
C GLU A 461 -29.20 0.45 -16.03
N CYS A 462 -29.99 -0.62 -16.17
CA CYS A 462 -29.65 -1.96 -15.67
C CYS A 462 -28.31 -2.46 -16.23
N ARG A 463 -28.06 -2.23 -17.54
CA ARG A 463 -26.81 -2.61 -18.20
C ARG A 463 -25.64 -1.75 -17.73
N ARG A 464 -25.82 -0.43 -17.67
CA ARG A 464 -24.81 0.55 -17.22
C ARG A 464 -24.26 0.16 -15.86
N VAL A 465 -25.12 -0.10 -14.88
CA VAL A 465 -24.69 -0.47 -13.52
C VAL A 465 -23.83 -1.73 -13.51
N ARG A 466 -24.21 -2.76 -14.27
CA ARG A 466 -23.46 -4.03 -14.33
C ARG A 466 -22.15 -3.90 -15.10
N VAL A 467 -22.10 -3.05 -16.13
CA VAL A 467 -20.85 -2.70 -16.82
C VAL A 467 -19.89 -2.00 -15.87
N VAL A 468 -20.37 -1.05 -15.05
CA VAL A 468 -19.55 -0.42 -14.01
C VAL A 468 -19.10 -1.44 -12.96
N ALA A 469 -19.99 -2.34 -12.52
CA ALA A 469 -19.64 -3.41 -11.58
C ALA A 469 -18.54 -4.33 -12.15
N LEU A 470 -18.59 -4.69 -13.44
CA LEU A 470 -17.52 -5.43 -14.12
C LEU A 470 -16.19 -4.67 -14.14
N GLY A 471 -16.24 -3.33 -14.28
CA GLY A 471 -15.07 -2.47 -14.16
C GLY A 471 -14.46 -2.47 -12.77
N ASN A 472 -15.30 -2.42 -11.72
CA ASN A 472 -14.86 -2.45 -10.33
C ASN A 472 -14.16 -3.76 -9.92
N LEU A 473 -14.43 -4.89 -10.63
CA LEU A 473 -13.72 -6.16 -10.41
C LEU A 473 -12.24 -6.14 -10.85
N ARG A 474 -11.86 -5.21 -11.75
CA ARG A 474 -10.48 -5.03 -12.28
C ARG A 474 -9.83 -6.28 -12.88
N ARG A 475 -10.62 -7.17 -13.45
CA ARG A 475 -10.13 -8.41 -14.07
C ARG A 475 -9.72 -8.18 -15.53
N GLU A 476 -8.71 -8.92 -15.98
CA GLU A 476 -8.32 -8.90 -17.39
C GLU A 476 -9.31 -9.65 -18.31
N ASP A 477 -10.03 -10.63 -17.77
CA ASP A 477 -10.99 -11.47 -18.52
C ASP A 477 -12.35 -10.80 -18.78
N THR A 478 -12.59 -9.61 -18.21
CA THR A 478 -13.78 -8.80 -18.51
C THR A 478 -13.56 -7.86 -19.69
N VAL A 479 -12.31 -7.66 -20.13
CA VAL A 479 -11.93 -6.66 -21.16
C VAL A 479 -12.64 -6.89 -22.49
N GLU A 480 -12.78 -8.14 -22.95
CA GLU A 480 -13.47 -8.43 -24.21
C GLU A 480 -14.95 -8.04 -24.14
N LEU A 481 -15.62 -8.40 -23.04
CA LEU A 481 -17.03 -8.08 -22.81
C LEU A 481 -17.24 -6.55 -22.69
N LEU A 482 -16.33 -5.85 -22.02
CA LEU A 482 -16.38 -4.39 -21.93
C LEU A 482 -16.16 -3.74 -23.31
N LEU A 483 -15.24 -4.25 -24.14
CA LEU A 483 -15.06 -3.76 -25.51
C LEU A 483 -16.29 -3.99 -26.38
N GLU A 484 -16.98 -5.13 -26.25
CA GLU A 484 -18.25 -5.38 -26.94
C GLU A 484 -19.30 -4.34 -26.56
N HIS A 485 -19.47 -4.05 -25.27
CA HIS A 485 -20.40 -3.01 -24.81
C HIS A 485 -20.00 -1.60 -25.23
N ALA A 486 -18.71 -1.30 -25.36
CA ALA A 486 -18.24 -0.03 -25.91
C ALA A 486 -18.57 0.11 -27.41
N GLU A 487 -18.52 -0.98 -28.17
CA GLU A 487 -18.80 -1.02 -29.61
C GLU A 487 -20.30 -1.02 -29.96
N SER A 488 -21.11 -1.80 -29.24
CA SER A 488 -22.53 -2.01 -29.59
C SER A 488 -23.53 -1.37 -28.62
N GLY A 489 -23.07 -0.88 -27.47
CA GLY A 489 -23.94 -0.28 -26.47
C GLY A 489 -24.53 1.06 -26.92
N SER A 490 -25.63 1.45 -26.27
CA SER A 490 -26.11 2.83 -26.30
C SER A 490 -25.06 3.77 -25.70
N ARG A 491 -25.20 5.08 -25.93
CA ARG A 491 -24.22 6.09 -25.52
C ARG A 491 -23.75 5.90 -24.07
N ASP A 492 -24.67 5.75 -23.14
CA ASP A 492 -24.37 5.74 -21.70
C ASP A 492 -23.73 4.42 -21.25
N VAL A 493 -24.16 3.31 -21.84
CA VAL A 493 -23.57 1.98 -21.60
C VAL A 493 -22.16 1.92 -22.19
N ALA A 494 -21.97 2.46 -23.40
CA ALA A 494 -20.69 2.48 -24.07
C ALA A 494 -19.67 3.40 -23.38
N LEU A 495 -20.10 4.57 -22.88
CA LEU A 495 -19.26 5.45 -22.05
C LEU A 495 -18.84 4.76 -20.75
N ALA A 496 -19.79 4.12 -20.05
CA ALA A 496 -19.48 3.37 -18.83
C ALA A 496 -18.49 2.23 -19.11
N ALA A 497 -18.60 1.56 -20.27
CA ALA A 497 -17.66 0.52 -20.68
C ALA A 497 -16.25 1.08 -20.94
N LEU A 498 -16.14 2.23 -21.63
CA LEU A 498 -14.85 2.89 -21.85
C LEU A 498 -14.20 3.34 -20.53
N ASP A 499 -14.99 3.84 -19.58
CA ASP A 499 -14.48 4.20 -18.25
C ASP A 499 -13.98 2.98 -17.48
N ALA A 500 -14.73 1.87 -17.51
CA ALA A 500 -14.34 0.60 -16.90
C ALA A 500 -13.04 0.05 -17.51
N LEU A 501 -12.90 0.13 -18.84
CA LEU A 501 -11.68 -0.23 -19.56
C LEU A 501 -10.47 0.61 -19.15
N GLY A 502 -10.70 1.84 -18.68
CA GLY A 502 -9.68 2.70 -18.09
C GLY A 502 -8.98 2.12 -16.86
N GLY A 503 -9.61 1.18 -16.15
CA GLY A 503 -9.00 0.44 -15.03
C GLY A 503 -8.18 -0.79 -15.46
N ALA A 504 -8.28 -1.22 -16.72
CA ALA A 504 -7.62 -2.41 -17.27
C ALA A 504 -6.66 -2.06 -18.44
N ARG A 505 -5.97 -0.91 -18.35
CA ARG A 505 -5.11 -0.36 -19.41
C ARG A 505 -4.04 -1.34 -19.89
N ALA A 506 -3.42 -2.10 -18.98
CA ALA A 506 -2.37 -3.07 -19.34
C ALA A 506 -2.91 -4.16 -20.27
N ALA A 507 -4.08 -4.71 -19.95
CA ALA A 507 -4.74 -5.74 -20.75
C ALA A 507 -5.20 -5.22 -22.13
N LEU A 508 -5.40 -3.91 -22.31
CA LEU A 508 -5.72 -3.32 -23.61
C LEU A 508 -4.55 -3.25 -24.59
N ARG A 509 -3.29 -3.39 -24.12
CA ARG A 509 -2.07 -3.26 -24.95
C ARG A 509 -1.80 -4.48 -25.83
N THR A 510 -2.80 -4.95 -26.57
CA THR A 510 -2.66 -6.06 -27.51
C THR A 510 -2.97 -5.61 -28.93
N ALA A 511 -2.32 -6.25 -29.91
CA ALA A 511 -2.53 -5.97 -31.32
C ALA A 511 -3.98 -6.24 -31.80
N ALA A 512 -4.74 -7.06 -31.07
CA ALA A 512 -6.14 -7.34 -31.38
C ALA A 512 -7.11 -6.29 -30.80
N ARG A 513 -6.77 -5.67 -29.67
CA ARG A 513 -7.68 -4.77 -28.92
C ARG A 513 -7.51 -3.30 -29.31
N LEU A 514 -6.28 -2.82 -29.56
CA LEU A 514 -6.03 -1.42 -29.93
C LEU A 514 -6.79 -0.99 -31.21
N PRO A 515 -6.85 -1.79 -32.29
CA PRO A 515 -7.62 -1.41 -33.48
C PRO A 515 -9.12 -1.29 -33.21
N ARG A 516 -9.66 -2.00 -32.20
CA ARG A 516 -11.07 -1.88 -31.81
C ARG A 516 -11.35 -0.48 -31.23
N LEU A 517 -10.48 0.01 -30.35
CA LEU A 517 -10.54 1.38 -29.83
C LEU A 517 -10.36 2.42 -30.95
N GLU A 518 -9.42 2.20 -31.86
CA GLU A 518 -9.20 3.09 -33.02
C GLU A 518 -10.47 3.21 -33.88
N ARG A 519 -11.18 2.09 -34.12
CA ARG A 519 -12.47 2.10 -34.84
C ARG A 519 -13.54 2.91 -34.11
N LEU A 520 -13.58 2.90 -32.78
CA LEU A 520 -14.52 3.72 -32.00
C LEU A 520 -14.25 5.23 -32.17
N VAL A 521 -12.98 5.61 -32.32
CA VAL A 521 -12.59 7.01 -32.54
C VAL A 521 -12.97 7.49 -33.95
N LEU A 522 -12.76 6.63 -34.95
CA LEU A 522 -12.87 7.02 -36.35
C LEU A 522 -14.29 6.91 -36.91
N ARG A 523 -15.12 5.99 -36.39
CA ARG A 523 -16.50 5.82 -36.85
C ARG A 523 -17.41 6.97 -36.38
N PRO A 524 -18.47 7.31 -37.15
CA PRO A 524 -19.50 8.23 -36.70
C PRO A 524 -20.18 7.70 -35.43
N ARG A 525 -20.00 8.42 -34.33
CA ARG A 525 -20.52 8.17 -32.98
C ARG A 525 -20.60 9.52 -32.26
N PRO A 526 -21.37 9.63 -31.16
CA PRO A 526 -21.41 10.84 -30.34
C PRO A 526 -20.02 11.34 -29.94
N LEU A 527 -19.84 12.66 -29.91
CA LEU A 527 -18.55 13.31 -29.70
C LEU A 527 -17.87 12.85 -28.41
N GLU A 528 -18.62 12.71 -27.32
CA GLU A 528 -18.10 12.35 -25.99
C GLU A 528 -17.58 10.91 -25.98
N LEU A 529 -18.22 10.02 -26.73
CA LEU A 529 -17.79 8.62 -26.86
C LEU A 529 -16.50 8.53 -27.65
N ARG A 530 -16.41 9.24 -28.79
CA ARG A 530 -15.20 9.29 -29.61
C ARG A 530 -14.04 9.92 -28.84
N ALA A 531 -14.30 10.98 -28.09
CA ALA A 531 -13.33 11.65 -27.23
C ALA A 531 -12.81 10.73 -26.12
N ALA A 532 -13.71 9.99 -25.45
CA ALA A 532 -13.35 9.02 -24.42
C ALA A 532 -12.48 7.88 -24.96
N ALA A 533 -12.87 7.32 -26.12
CA ALA A 533 -12.10 6.28 -26.78
C ALA A 533 -10.72 6.79 -27.23
N LEU A 534 -10.65 8.02 -27.73
CA LEU A 534 -9.41 8.67 -28.14
C LEU A 534 -8.48 8.91 -26.96
N ASP A 535 -8.97 9.47 -25.86
CA ASP A 535 -8.16 9.68 -24.67
C ASP A 535 -7.59 8.35 -24.13
N LEU A 536 -8.44 7.33 -24.00
CA LEU A 536 -8.02 6.00 -23.57
C LEU A 536 -6.97 5.40 -24.52
N LEU A 537 -7.20 5.46 -25.84
CA LEU A 537 -6.28 4.94 -26.85
C LEU A 537 -4.91 5.62 -26.79
N LEU A 538 -4.87 6.95 -26.64
CA LEU A 538 -3.62 7.71 -26.54
C LEU A 538 -2.84 7.35 -25.27
N VAL A 539 -3.52 7.22 -24.13
CA VAL A 539 -2.89 6.82 -22.85
C VAL A 539 -2.33 5.40 -22.92
N VAL A 540 -3.10 4.46 -23.43
CA VAL A 540 -2.69 3.05 -23.52
C VAL A 540 -1.50 2.89 -24.47
N SER A 541 -1.45 3.68 -25.53
CA SER A 541 -0.41 3.63 -26.57
C SER A 541 0.84 4.45 -26.28
N ALA A 542 0.92 5.17 -25.15
CA ALA A 542 2.01 6.11 -24.86
C ALA A 542 3.41 5.45 -24.84
N GLU A 543 3.50 4.19 -24.39
CA GLU A 543 4.75 3.41 -24.37
C GLU A 543 5.18 2.90 -25.76
N ALA A 544 4.24 2.78 -26.70
CA ALA A 544 4.48 2.30 -28.06
C ALA A 544 3.66 3.08 -29.10
N PRO A 545 3.93 4.39 -29.30
CA PRO A 545 2.99 5.29 -29.95
C PRO A 545 3.05 5.26 -31.48
N PHE A 546 4.00 4.56 -32.11
CA PHE A 546 4.18 4.59 -33.56
C PHE A 546 2.93 4.17 -34.36
N GLY A 547 2.09 3.30 -33.80
CA GLY A 547 0.79 2.93 -34.38
C GLY A 547 -0.20 4.09 -34.48
N LEU A 548 -0.04 5.15 -33.68
CA LEU A 548 -0.90 6.33 -33.67
C LEU A 548 -0.67 7.26 -34.87
N THR A 549 0.42 7.07 -35.63
CA THR A 549 0.73 7.92 -36.80
C THR A 549 -0.41 7.93 -37.81
N ARG A 550 -1.01 6.76 -38.06
CA ARG A 550 -2.15 6.61 -38.96
C ARG A 550 -3.38 7.32 -38.41
N LEU A 551 -3.72 7.08 -37.14
CA LEU A 551 -4.83 7.74 -36.45
C LEU A 551 -4.73 9.26 -36.56
N VAL A 552 -3.57 9.84 -36.25
CA VAL A 552 -3.36 11.29 -36.33
C VAL A 552 -3.60 11.82 -37.75
N LEU A 553 -3.15 11.10 -38.78
CA LEU A 553 -3.40 11.48 -40.17
C LEU A 553 -4.89 11.43 -40.53
N GLU A 554 -5.60 10.41 -40.08
CA GLU A 554 -7.04 10.27 -40.33
C GLU A 554 -7.86 11.32 -39.57
N LEU A 555 -7.48 11.69 -38.34
CA LEU A 555 -8.13 12.76 -37.60
C LEU A 555 -8.03 14.10 -38.32
N HIS A 556 -6.87 14.43 -38.89
CA HIS A 556 -6.71 15.68 -39.67
C HIS A 556 -7.48 15.69 -40.99
N ALA A 557 -7.84 14.53 -41.52
CA ALA A 557 -8.53 14.44 -42.81
C ALA A 557 -10.03 14.76 -42.68
N GLY A 558 -10.66 14.56 -41.52
CA GLY A 558 -12.09 14.78 -41.38
C GLY A 558 -12.69 14.60 -39.99
N ALA A 559 -11.90 14.64 -38.91
CA ALA A 559 -12.48 14.62 -37.56
C ALA A 559 -13.00 16.02 -37.15
N PRO A 560 -14.03 16.07 -36.27
CA PRO A 560 -14.42 17.31 -35.60
C PRO A 560 -13.24 18.02 -34.95
N LEU A 561 -13.25 19.36 -35.00
CA LEU A 561 -12.19 20.22 -34.44
C LEU A 561 -11.91 19.91 -32.96
N GLU A 562 -12.96 19.58 -32.22
CA GLU A 562 -12.90 19.19 -30.80
C GLU A 562 -12.05 17.93 -30.55
N LEU A 563 -12.20 16.89 -31.40
CA LEU A 563 -11.38 15.68 -31.31
C LEU A 563 -9.94 15.93 -31.71
N LEU A 564 -9.73 16.75 -32.75
CA LEU A 564 -8.38 17.10 -33.20
C LEU A 564 -7.61 17.85 -32.10
N ARG A 565 -8.27 18.84 -31.48
CA ARG A 565 -7.73 19.61 -30.37
C ARG A 565 -7.41 18.73 -29.15
N LEU A 566 -8.34 17.83 -28.78
CA LEU A 566 -8.14 16.87 -27.70
C LEU A 566 -6.94 15.97 -27.96
N ALA A 567 -6.83 15.40 -29.18
CA ALA A 567 -5.74 14.50 -29.56
C ALA A 567 -4.37 15.16 -29.35
N TRP A 568 -4.20 16.36 -29.90
CA TRP A 568 -2.94 17.08 -29.80
C TRP A 568 -2.59 17.51 -28.38
N GLN A 569 -3.56 18.06 -27.64
CA GLN A 569 -3.29 18.47 -26.25
C GLN A 569 -2.93 17.27 -25.38
N ARG A 570 -3.57 16.11 -25.59
CA ARG A 570 -3.21 14.86 -24.91
C ARG A 570 -1.83 14.37 -25.31
N LEU A 571 -1.48 14.37 -26.60
CA LEU A 571 -0.15 14.00 -27.09
C LEU A 571 0.94 14.89 -26.49
N HIS A 572 0.73 16.21 -26.43
CA HIS A 572 1.65 17.13 -25.78
C HIS A 572 1.78 16.87 -24.28
N ALA A 573 0.68 16.54 -23.59
CA ALA A 573 0.73 16.16 -22.18
C ALA A 573 1.53 14.88 -21.96
N LEU A 574 1.34 13.86 -22.80
CA LEU A 574 2.08 12.59 -22.73
C LEU A 574 3.55 12.73 -23.11
N ALA A 575 3.88 13.62 -24.06
CA ALA A 575 5.26 13.87 -24.49
C ALA A 575 6.18 14.35 -23.36
N ALA A 576 5.62 14.95 -22.31
CA ALA A 576 6.38 15.37 -21.13
C ALA A 576 6.96 14.19 -20.32
N ASP A 577 6.25 13.05 -20.29
CA ASP A 577 6.63 11.87 -19.52
C ASP A 577 7.11 10.70 -20.39
N HIS A 578 6.74 10.66 -21.68
CA HIS A 578 7.02 9.55 -22.59
C HIS A 578 7.88 9.98 -23.79
N PRO A 579 9.20 9.72 -23.78
CA PRO A 579 10.10 10.09 -24.87
C PRO A 579 9.70 9.52 -26.23
N HIS A 580 9.05 8.35 -26.25
CA HIS A 580 8.56 7.72 -27.47
C HIS A 580 7.49 8.56 -28.18
N VAL A 581 6.63 9.25 -27.42
CA VAL A 581 5.59 10.13 -27.98
C VAL A 581 6.25 11.35 -28.63
N THR A 582 7.23 11.95 -27.95
CA THR A 582 8.03 13.05 -28.50
C THR A 582 8.70 12.66 -29.82
N ASN A 583 9.31 11.47 -29.88
CA ASN A 583 9.95 10.97 -31.10
C ASN A 583 8.93 10.73 -32.23
N MET A 584 7.77 10.13 -31.94
CA MET A 584 6.71 9.95 -32.93
C MET A 584 6.22 11.29 -33.50
N MET A 585 5.98 12.29 -32.65
CA MET A 585 5.52 13.61 -33.08
C MET A 585 6.52 14.31 -34.01
N GLN A 586 7.83 14.13 -33.79
CA GLN A 586 8.86 14.66 -34.67
C GLN A 586 8.89 14.01 -36.06
N LEU A 587 8.44 12.76 -36.16
CA LEU A 587 8.37 12.00 -37.41
C LEU A 587 7.08 12.27 -38.22
N LEU A 588 6.12 13.02 -37.67
CA LEU A 588 4.91 13.39 -38.40
C LEU A 588 5.27 14.25 -39.64
N PRO A 589 4.48 14.15 -40.74
CA PRO A 589 4.68 14.95 -41.93
C PRO A 589 4.78 16.45 -41.62
N GLN A 590 5.62 17.19 -42.35
CA GLN A 590 5.82 18.64 -42.12
C GLN A 590 4.52 19.44 -42.14
N ARG A 591 3.55 19.04 -42.98
CA ARG A 591 2.21 19.66 -43.03
C ARG A 591 1.47 19.64 -41.68
N LEU A 592 1.70 18.62 -40.84
CA LEU A 592 1.09 18.51 -39.51
C LEU A 592 1.91 19.20 -38.41
N ARG A 593 3.11 19.67 -38.75
CA ARG A 593 4.01 20.40 -37.84
C ARG A 593 3.95 21.92 -38.04
N GLY A 594 3.09 22.40 -38.95
CA GLY A 594 2.87 23.81 -39.20
C GLY A 594 2.05 24.49 -38.10
N TRP A 595 2.22 25.81 -37.96
CA TRP A 595 1.50 26.61 -36.97
C TRP A 595 -0.03 26.59 -37.17
N GLU A 596 -0.50 26.51 -38.41
CA GLU A 596 -1.93 26.48 -38.78
C GLU A 596 -2.64 25.26 -38.17
N VAL A 597 -1.98 24.10 -38.23
CA VAL A 597 -2.48 22.85 -37.65
C VAL A 597 -2.39 22.85 -36.12
N GLN A 598 -1.38 23.53 -35.57
CA GLN A 598 -1.16 23.62 -34.12
C GLN A 598 -1.97 24.75 -33.46
N ALA A 599 -2.49 25.70 -34.24
CA ALA A 599 -3.44 26.72 -33.82
C ALA A 599 -4.86 26.12 -33.79
N MET A 600 -5.08 25.18 -32.87
CA MET A 600 -6.28 24.34 -32.86
C MET A 600 -7.55 25.15 -32.52
N ALA A 601 -8.47 25.21 -33.47
CA ALA A 601 -9.84 25.64 -33.24
C ALA A 601 -10.60 24.63 -32.34
N GLY A 602 -11.68 25.07 -31.68
CA GLY A 602 -12.48 24.27 -30.74
C GLY A 602 -12.30 24.68 -29.27
N THR A 603 -13.19 24.21 -28.41
CA THR A 603 -13.27 24.62 -26.98
C THR A 603 -12.94 23.50 -25.99
N SER A 604 -12.81 22.26 -26.46
CA SER A 604 -12.36 21.12 -25.66
C SER A 604 -10.93 21.35 -25.14
N SER A 605 -10.63 20.78 -23.97
CA SER A 605 -9.34 20.96 -23.33
C SER A 605 -8.83 19.70 -22.61
N VAL A 606 -7.52 19.51 -22.67
CA VAL A 606 -6.77 18.52 -21.89
C VAL A 606 -5.69 19.25 -21.11
N LEU A 607 -5.66 19.01 -19.80
CA LEU A 607 -4.72 19.63 -18.88
C LEU A 607 -4.09 18.57 -17.99
N VAL A 608 -2.77 18.65 -17.83
CA VAL A 608 -2.04 17.88 -16.81
C VAL A 608 -1.12 18.82 -16.07
N ARG A 609 -1.21 18.85 -14.73
CA ARG A 609 -0.37 19.67 -13.85
C ARG A 609 0.14 18.86 -12.68
N GLU A 610 1.43 19.00 -12.38
CA GLU A 610 1.97 18.46 -11.14
C GLU A 610 1.50 19.33 -9.97
N LEU A 611 1.11 18.70 -8.86
CA LEU A 611 0.64 19.35 -7.63
C LEU A 611 1.73 19.42 -6.55
N GLY A 612 2.73 18.55 -6.65
CA GLY A 612 3.88 18.55 -5.77
C GLY A 612 4.43 17.15 -5.55
N VAL A 613 5.47 17.07 -4.72
CA VAL A 613 6.05 15.81 -4.27
C VAL A 613 5.92 15.73 -2.77
N MET A 614 5.33 14.64 -2.28
CA MET A 614 5.25 14.33 -0.86
C MET A 614 5.80 12.93 -0.65
N ASP A 615 6.88 12.81 0.13
CA ASP A 615 7.44 11.50 0.49
C ASP A 615 7.87 10.64 -0.72
N GLY A 616 8.33 11.29 -1.79
CA GLY A 616 8.67 10.65 -3.06
C GLY A 616 7.48 10.40 -3.99
N TRP A 617 6.24 10.49 -3.51
CA TRP A 617 5.04 10.43 -4.35
C TRP A 617 4.83 11.73 -5.10
N ARG A 618 4.58 11.64 -6.41
CA ARG A 618 4.28 12.79 -7.27
C ARG A 618 2.77 12.88 -7.49
N ALA A 619 2.14 13.91 -6.94
CA ALA A 619 0.72 14.15 -7.13
C ALA A 619 0.47 14.95 -8.42
N ARG A 620 -0.56 14.59 -9.17
CA ARG A 620 -0.90 15.16 -10.48
C ARG A 620 -2.41 15.40 -10.60
N LEU A 621 -2.75 16.56 -11.15
CA LEU A 621 -4.09 16.92 -11.57
C LEU A 621 -4.20 16.73 -13.09
N GLY A 622 -5.06 15.82 -13.51
CA GLY A 622 -5.49 15.65 -14.89
C GLY A 622 -6.89 16.25 -15.08
N SER A 623 -7.16 16.82 -16.25
CA SER A 623 -8.50 17.25 -16.64
C SER A 623 -8.69 17.03 -18.14
N VAL A 624 -9.82 16.43 -18.51
CA VAL A 624 -10.29 16.27 -19.89
C VAL A 624 -11.69 16.86 -19.96
N GLN A 625 -11.86 17.91 -20.74
CA GLN A 625 -13.11 18.63 -20.93
C GLN A 625 -13.51 18.53 -22.40
N VAL A 626 -14.60 17.85 -22.67
CA VAL A 626 -15.21 17.73 -24.00
C VAL A 626 -16.35 18.73 -24.07
N ALA A 627 -16.22 19.66 -25.00
CA ALA A 627 -17.18 20.73 -25.23
C ALA A 627 -17.52 20.81 -26.71
N SER A 628 -18.72 21.32 -27.02
CA SER A 628 -19.17 21.63 -28.36
C SER A 628 -19.88 22.98 -28.33
N GLY A 629 -19.60 23.86 -29.30
CA GLY A 629 -20.20 25.20 -29.36
C GLY A 629 -19.92 26.07 -28.12
N GLY A 630 -18.85 25.78 -27.37
CA GLY A 630 -18.52 26.46 -26.11
C GLY A 630 -19.27 25.95 -24.87
N LEU A 631 -20.17 24.98 -25.03
CA LEU A 631 -20.87 24.33 -23.93
C LEU A 631 -20.20 23.01 -23.59
N LEU A 632 -20.05 22.75 -22.29
CA LEU A 632 -19.54 21.47 -21.83
C LEU A 632 -20.56 20.37 -22.13
N ARG A 633 -20.07 19.21 -22.58
CA ARG A 633 -20.86 17.96 -22.69
C ARG A 633 -20.39 16.90 -21.71
N ARG A 634 -19.08 16.80 -21.50
CA ARG A 634 -18.48 15.87 -20.53
C ARG A 634 -17.17 16.42 -19.99
N GLY A 635 -17.03 16.42 -18.68
CA GLY A 635 -15.80 16.80 -18.00
C GLY A 635 -15.34 15.69 -17.07
N ARG A 636 -14.03 15.44 -17.02
CA ARG A 636 -13.41 14.49 -16.09
C ARG A 636 -12.16 15.11 -15.50
N VAL A 637 -12.13 15.24 -14.18
CA VAL A 637 -11.00 15.76 -13.41
C VAL A 637 -10.47 14.65 -12.53
N GLU A 638 -9.18 14.39 -12.60
CA GLU A 638 -8.52 13.28 -11.90
C GLU A 638 -7.37 13.78 -11.05
N LEU A 639 -7.34 13.34 -9.80
CA LEU A 639 -6.20 13.42 -8.91
C LEU A 639 -5.54 12.05 -8.89
N THR A 640 -4.29 12.00 -9.34
CA THR A 640 -3.48 10.77 -9.33
C THR A 640 -2.20 11.00 -8.55
N ALA A 641 -1.66 9.94 -7.96
CA ALA A 641 -0.34 9.95 -7.35
C ALA A 641 0.54 8.86 -7.96
N VAL A 642 1.79 9.17 -8.24
CA VAL A 642 2.75 8.21 -8.80
C VAL A 642 3.85 7.95 -7.79
N SER A 643 4.04 6.68 -7.42
CA SER A 643 5.06 6.26 -6.45
C SER A 643 6.47 6.34 -7.07
N PRO A 644 7.53 6.40 -6.25
CA PRO A 644 8.91 6.29 -6.74
C PRO A 644 9.20 4.99 -7.51
N ARG A 645 8.39 3.95 -7.32
CA ARG A 645 8.51 2.65 -8.01
C ARG A 645 7.74 2.62 -9.34
N GLY A 646 7.05 3.72 -9.70
CA GLY A 646 6.25 3.83 -10.92
C GLY A 646 4.83 3.28 -10.77
N GLU A 647 4.40 2.96 -9.55
CA GLU A 647 3.01 2.54 -9.29
C GLU A 647 2.09 3.76 -9.35
N HIS A 648 0.94 3.60 -10.01
CA HIS A 648 -0.06 4.65 -10.13
C HIS A 648 -1.17 4.42 -9.09
N ASP A 649 -1.54 5.51 -8.41
CA ASP A 649 -2.69 5.58 -7.52
C ASP A 649 -3.74 6.54 -8.10
N ASP A 650 -4.92 6.00 -8.42
CA ASP A 650 -6.07 6.77 -8.88
C ASP A 650 -6.85 7.31 -7.66
N THR A 651 -6.30 8.33 -7.00
CA THR A 651 -6.80 8.86 -5.72
C THR A 651 -8.27 9.27 -5.78
N LEU A 652 -8.63 10.18 -6.69
CA LEU A 652 -9.99 10.70 -6.85
C LEU A 652 -10.22 11.06 -8.32
N ALA A 653 -11.37 10.70 -8.88
CA ALA A 653 -11.85 11.24 -10.13
C ALA A 653 -13.29 11.75 -9.98
N VAL A 654 -13.54 12.94 -10.52
CA VAL A 654 -14.85 13.57 -10.60
C VAL A 654 -15.20 13.68 -12.08
N GLU A 655 -16.26 13.00 -12.46
CA GLU A 655 -16.86 13.13 -13.78
C GLU A 655 -18.16 13.90 -13.67
N PHE A 656 -18.38 14.80 -14.61
CA PHE A 656 -19.61 15.56 -14.77
C PHE A 656 -20.03 15.57 -16.23
N TRP A 657 -21.32 15.56 -16.47
CA TRP A 657 -21.89 15.48 -17.80
C TRP A 657 -23.15 16.33 -17.88
N THR A 658 -23.42 16.82 -19.09
CA THR A 658 -24.52 17.74 -19.39
C THR A 658 -25.07 17.43 -20.76
N ARG A 659 -26.38 17.60 -20.92
CA ARG A 659 -27.14 17.29 -22.14
C ARG A 659 -28.17 18.38 -22.39
N GLY A 660 -28.40 18.72 -23.65
CA GLY A 660 -29.46 19.65 -24.07
C GLY A 660 -29.25 21.09 -23.63
N LEU A 661 -28.08 21.47 -23.09
CA LEU A 661 -27.79 22.86 -22.70
C LEU A 661 -27.77 23.80 -23.91
N GLU A 662 -27.56 23.26 -25.11
CA GLU A 662 -27.63 23.96 -26.40
C GLU A 662 -29.00 24.62 -26.62
N ALA A 663 -30.08 23.98 -26.16
CA ALA A 663 -31.43 24.49 -26.25
C ALA A 663 -31.65 25.74 -25.38
N ILE A 664 -30.92 25.86 -24.26
CA ILE A 664 -30.98 27.02 -23.35
C ILE A 664 -30.12 28.17 -23.88
N ALA A 665 -28.97 27.86 -24.49
CA ALA A 665 -28.02 28.86 -24.98
C ALA A 665 -28.44 29.55 -26.30
N GLY A 666 -29.57 29.13 -26.92
CA GLY A 666 -30.07 29.70 -28.17
C GLY A 666 -29.28 29.30 -29.42
N ASN A 667 -28.30 28.40 -29.30
CA ASN A 667 -27.45 27.91 -30.39
C ASN A 667 -28.02 26.67 -31.12
N GLY A 668 -29.23 26.23 -30.80
CA GLY A 668 -29.85 25.00 -31.30
C GLY A 668 -30.21 24.96 -32.79
N GLN A 669 -29.79 25.94 -33.61
CA GLN A 669 -30.03 25.95 -35.06
C GLN A 669 -28.82 25.49 -35.89
N ASN A 670 -27.66 25.22 -35.26
CA ASN A 670 -26.40 24.86 -35.95
C ASN A 670 -25.82 23.49 -35.54
N SER A 671 -26.58 22.61 -34.87
CA SER A 671 -26.11 21.26 -34.56
C SER A 671 -26.38 20.33 -35.75
N ASP A 672 -25.32 19.91 -36.44
CA ASP A 672 -25.37 18.89 -37.50
C ASP A 672 -25.70 17.45 -36.98
N ASP A 673 -25.99 17.31 -35.68
CA ASP A 673 -26.26 16.03 -35.02
C ASP A 673 -27.78 15.77 -34.91
N GLU A 674 -28.33 15.04 -35.88
CA GLU A 674 -29.77 14.63 -35.93
C GLU A 674 -30.22 13.81 -34.68
N GLU A 675 -29.29 13.22 -33.92
CA GLU A 675 -29.57 12.51 -32.66
C GLU A 675 -29.84 13.45 -31.46
N GLU A 676 -29.68 14.76 -31.63
CA GLU A 676 -29.80 15.76 -30.55
C GLU A 676 -31.10 16.57 -30.57
N GLU A 677 -31.90 16.47 -31.63
CA GLU A 677 -33.23 17.10 -31.67
C GLU A 677 -34.16 16.45 -30.63
N GLY A 678 -34.58 17.23 -29.63
CA GLY A 678 -35.53 16.80 -28.61
C GLY A 678 -34.92 16.17 -27.35
N VAL A 679 -33.60 16.25 -27.15
CA VAL A 679 -32.95 15.78 -25.92
C VAL A 679 -33.32 16.68 -24.74
N GLU A 680 -33.89 16.09 -23.70
CA GLU A 680 -34.23 16.80 -22.45
C GLU A 680 -32.97 17.28 -21.72
N VAL A 681 -33.00 18.54 -21.27
CA VAL A 681 -31.92 19.17 -20.50
C VAL A 681 -31.63 18.34 -19.26
N SER A 682 -30.40 17.87 -19.08
CA SER A 682 -30.04 17.09 -17.89
C SER A 682 -28.56 17.22 -17.57
N GLY A 683 -28.23 17.03 -16.30
CA GLY A 683 -26.85 17.04 -15.85
C GLY A 683 -26.64 16.21 -14.60
N GLY A 684 -25.44 15.66 -14.46
CA GLY A 684 -25.11 14.79 -13.36
C GLY A 684 -23.62 14.66 -13.12
N LEU A 685 -23.28 13.94 -12.05
CA LEU A 685 -21.91 13.65 -11.66
C LEU A 685 -21.72 12.16 -11.34
N ALA A 686 -20.48 11.70 -11.43
CA ALA A 686 -20.05 10.40 -10.94
C ALA A 686 -18.68 10.54 -10.26
N LEU A 687 -18.49 9.79 -9.18
CA LEU A 687 -17.26 9.82 -8.39
C LEU A 687 -16.55 8.47 -8.46
N SER A 688 -15.23 8.52 -8.53
CA SER A 688 -14.38 7.35 -8.35
C SER A 688 -13.32 7.65 -7.30
N VAL A 689 -13.17 6.78 -6.31
CA VAL A 689 -12.18 6.92 -5.22
C VAL A 689 -11.29 5.69 -5.24
N GLY A 690 -9.96 5.89 -5.26
CA GLY A 690 -9.01 4.77 -5.32
C GLY A 690 -9.21 3.86 -6.54
N GLY A 691 -9.73 4.40 -7.65
CA GLY A 691 -10.15 3.67 -8.85
C GLY A 691 -11.44 2.85 -8.74
N VAL A 692 -12.20 2.98 -7.65
CA VAL A 692 -13.52 2.34 -7.49
C VAL A 692 -14.60 3.33 -7.86
N ARG A 693 -15.40 3.01 -8.88
CA ARG A 693 -16.48 3.87 -9.34
C ARG A 693 -17.75 3.63 -8.53
N GLY A 694 -18.26 4.69 -7.92
CA GLY A 694 -19.53 4.69 -7.21
C GLY A 694 -20.73 4.91 -8.12
N ARG A 695 -21.91 5.10 -7.51
CA ARG A 695 -23.15 5.44 -8.20
C ARG A 695 -23.04 6.80 -8.91
N SER A 696 -23.68 6.94 -10.06
CA SER A 696 -23.85 8.25 -10.72
C SER A 696 -25.06 8.96 -10.12
N VAL A 697 -24.93 10.25 -9.85
CA VAL A 697 -26.00 11.10 -9.31
C VAL A 697 -26.46 12.07 -10.38
N THR A 698 -27.76 12.08 -10.67
CA THR A 698 -28.37 13.11 -11.51
C THR A 698 -28.64 14.34 -10.64
N LEU A 699 -28.16 15.51 -11.07
CA LEU A 699 -28.32 16.77 -10.33
C LEU A 699 -29.60 17.51 -10.73
N PHE A 700 -30.02 17.39 -11.98
CA PHE A 700 -31.27 17.96 -12.49
C PHE A 700 -31.71 17.24 -13.77
N THR A 701 -33.02 17.20 -13.98
CA THR A 701 -33.69 16.72 -15.19
C THR A 701 -34.77 17.72 -15.62
N GLY A 702 -34.70 18.15 -16.87
CA GLY A 702 -35.52 19.20 -17.44
C GLY A 702 -35.05 20.62 -17.07
N GLN A 703 -35.47 21.58 -17.90
CA GLN A 703 -35.14 22.99 -17.72
C GLN A 703 -35.78 23.59 -16.44
N GLY A 704 -36.97 23.11 -16.05
CA GLY A 704 -37.69 23.60 -14.89
C GLY A 704 -36.97 23.32 -13.57
N GLU A 705 -36.45 22.10 -13.39
CA GLU A 705 -35.69 21.73 -12.19
C GLU A 705 -34.38 22.51 -12.10
N LEU A 706 -33.64 22.63 -13.22
CA LEU A 706 -32.42 23.42 -13.30
C LEU A 706 -32.65 24.88 -12.89
N LEU A 707 -33.65 25.54 -13.49
CA LEU A 707 -33.98 26.93 -13.15
C LEU A 707 -34.50 27.06 -11.70
N GLY A 708 -35.20 26.04 -11.20
CA GLY A 708 -35.60 25.95 -9.80
C GLY A 708 -34.39 25.99 -8.85
N HIS A 709 -33.35 25.19 -9.12
CA HIS A 709 -32.10 25.22 -8.35
C HIS A 709 -31.39 26.57 -8.41
N VAL A 710 -31.34 27.18 -9.60
CA VAL A 710 -30.73 28.51 -9.80
C VAL A 710 -31.46 29.59 -9.00
N TRP A 711 -32.79 29.61 -9.03
CA TRP A 711 -33.59 30.62 -8.33
C TRP A 711 -33.65 30.41 -6.82
N ALA A 712 -33.71 29.16 -6.38
CA ALA A 712 -33.69 28.82 -4.96
C ALA A 712 -32.28 28.93 -4.35
N GLY A 713 -31.24 29.10 -5.17
CA GLY A 713 -29.86 29.21 -4.70
C GLY A 713 -29.39 27.95 -3.97
N THR A 714 -29.92 26.77 -4.31
CA THR A 714 -29.69 25.53 -3.55
C THR A 714 -28.23 25.08 -3.52
N ALA A 715 -27.42 25.55 -4.47
CA ALA A 715 -25.99 25.27 -4.55
C ALA A 715 -25.13 26.48 -4.13
N SER A 716 -25.73 27.57 -3.64
CA SER A 716 -24.99 28.82 -3.39
C SER A 716 -24.04 28.76 -2.21
N GLU A 717 -24.29 27.83 -1.27
CA GLU A 717 -23.43 27.54 -0.12
C GLU A 717 -22.59 26.27 -0.34
N PRO A 718 -21.35 26.21 0.19
CA PRO A 718 -20.52 25.00 0.12
C PRO A 718 -21.23 23.79 0.71
N THR A 719 -21.48 22.79 -0.14
CA THR A 719 -22.18 21.55 0.22
C THR A 719 -21.27 20.35 0.03
N ALA A 720 -21.32 19.40 0.98
CA ALA A 720 -20.54 18.17 0.92
C ALA A 720 -20.96 17.28 -0.25
N VAL A 721 -20.04 17.10 -1.21
CA VAL A 721 -20.21 16.21 -2.37
C VAL A 721 -19.64 14.82 -2.09
N LEU A 722 -18.50 14.76 -1.40
CA LEU A 722 -17.84 13.51 -1.04
C LEU A 722 -17.29 13.59 0.37
N ARG A 723 -17.49 12.51 1.11
CA ARG A 723 -16.73 12.17 2.32
C ARG A 723 -16.33 10.71 2.21
N ALA A 724 -15.04 10.42 2.11
CA ALA A 724 -14.55 9.06 1.93
C ALA A 724 -13.31 8.78 2.79
N ALA A 725 -13.19 7.54 3.25
CA ALA A 725 -12.00 7.01 3.89
C ALA A 725 -11.48 5.82 3.10
N ARG A 726 -10.16 5.74 2.97
CA ARG A 726 -9.49 4.66 2.24
C ARG A 726 -8.20 4.26 2.96
N THR A 727 -7.96 2.97 3.10
CA THR A 727 -6.64 2.45 3.46
C THR A 727 -5.76 2.44 2.22
N VAL A 728 -4.67 3.22 2.23
CA VAL A 728 -3.74 3.35 1.11
C VAL A 728 -2.72 2.23 1.10
N SER A 729 -2.23 1.84 2.27
CA SER A 729 -1.33 0.70 2.45
C SER A 729 -1.55 0.11 3.83
N ALA A 730 -1.66 -1.22 3.94
CA ALA A 730 -1.57 -1.93 5.19
C ALA A 730 -0.69 -3.15 4.95
N ALA A 731 0.35 -3.33 5.74
CA ALA A 731 1.16 -4.54 5.70
C ALA A 731 1.76 -4.81 7.08
N GLY A 732 1.74 -6.08 7.48
CA GLY A 732 2.29 -6.55 8.74
C GLY A 732 3.19 -7.75 8.50
N LEU A 733 4.22 -7.90 9.35
CA LEU A 733 5.13 -9.02 9.32
C LEU A 733 5.54 -9.39 10.73
N ALA A 734 5.40 -10.66 11.10
CA ALA A 734 5.99 -11.20 12.31
C ALA A 734 7.05 -12.24 11.96
N LEU A 735 8.22 -12.17 12.60
CA LEU A 735 9.31 -13.13 12.38
C LEU A 735 10.20 -13.29 13.62
N PRO A 736 10.85 -14.44 13.80
CA PRO A 736 11.89 -14.60 14.80
C PRO A 736 13.21 -13.97 14.35
N LEU A 737 13.86 -13.27 15.28
CA LEU A 737 15.21 -12.74 15.12
C LEU A 737 16.27 -13.82 15.39
N LEU A 738 17.50 -13.52 15.01
CA LEU A 738 18.72 -14.29 15.19
C LEU A 738 18.93 -14.75 16.64
N ASP A 739 18.54 -13.94 17.62
CA ASP A 739 18.66 -14.26 19.04
C ASP A 739 17.42 -14.97 19.61
N GLY A 740 16.46 -15.33 18.76
CA GLY A 740 15.20 -15.98 19.15
C GLY A 740 14.11 -15.01 19.61
N ALA A 741 14.36 -13.70 19.66
CA ALA A 741 13.34 -12.71 19.99
C ALA A 741 12.30 -12.59 18.87
N ALA A 742 11.05 -12.30 19.23
CA ALA A 742 9.97 -12.13 18.26
C ALA A 742 9.90 -10.66 17.81
N LEU A 743 10.00 -10.42 16.50
CA LEU A 743 9.84 -9.10 15.88
C LEU A 743 8.49 -9.03 15.16
N ARG A 744 7.70 -8.00 15.45
CA ARG A 744 6.53 -7.60 14.66
C ARG A 744 6.76 -6.23 14.03
N LEU A 745 6.65 -6.15 12.72
CA LEU A 745 6.71 -4.94 11.90
C LEU A 745 5.33 -4.68 11.32
N GLU A 746 4.90 -3.42 11.33
CA GLU A 746 3.60 -3.02 10.83
C GLU A 746 3.72 -1.68 10.11
N ARG A 747 3.03 -1.52 9.00
CA ARG A 747 2.78 -0.22 8.36
C ARG A 747 1.31 -0.11 8.01
N ASP A 748 0.81 1.11 8.15
CA ASP A 748 -0.59 1.40 7.96
C ASP A 748 -0.75 2.86 7.55
N ALA A 749 -1.49 3.09 6.47
CA ALA A 749 -1.72 4.41 5.91
C ALA A 749 -3.20 4.58 5.57
N LEU A 750 -3.79 5.66 6.06
CA LEU A 750 -5.17 6.05 5.84
C LEU A 750 -5.21 7.42 5.15
N GLN A 751 -6.11 7.54 4.18
CA GLN A 751 -6.48 8.78 3.55
C GLN A 751 -7.96 9.08 3.80
N LEU A 752 -8.27 10.31 4.20
CA LEU A 752 -9.62 10.86 4.19
C LEU A 752 -9.73 11.92 3.10
N LEU A 753 -10.84 11.90 2.38
CA LEU A 753 -11.16 12.84 1.31
C LEU A 753 -12.45 13.57 1.66
N ALA A 754 -12.41 14.90 1.62
CA ALA A 754 -13.57 15.76 1.75
C ALA A 754 -13.64 16.69 0.54
N LEU A 755 -14.69 16.53 -0.27
CA LEU A 755 -14.98 17.40 -1.41
C LEU A 755 -16.23 18.21 -1.14
N ASP A 756 -16.10 19.52 -1.20
CA ASP A 756 -17.19 20.48 -1.07
C ASP A 756 -17.33 21.25 -2.37
N ALA A 757 -18.56 21.54 -2.78
CA ALA A 757 -18.82 22.34 -3.97
C ALA A 757 -19.93 23.37 -3.71
N ALA A 758 -19.82 24.50 -4.40
CA ALA A 758 -20.83 25.55 -4.46
C ALA A 758 -20.90 26.11 -5.90
N ALA A 759 -22.08 26.53 -6.31
CA ALA A 759 -22.32 27.22 -7.56
C ALA A 759 -23.38 28.31 -7.37
N GLN A 760 -23.11 29.48 -7.94
CA GLN A 760 -23.99 30.64 -7.94
C GLN A 760 -24.14 31.11 -9.38
N VAL A 761 -25.38 31.33 -9.83
CA VAL A 761 -25.68 31.83 -11.16
C VAL A 761 -26.60 33.03 -11.02
N SER A 762 -26.23 34.13 -11.69
CA SER A 762 -27.04 35.34 -11.75
C SER A 762 -27.36 35.66 -13.21
N LEU A 763 -28.65 35.56 -13.55
CA LEU A 763 -29.16 35.92 -14.87
C LEU A 763 -29.18 37.45 -15.09
N TRP A 764 -29.29 38.24 -14.02
CA TRP A 764 -29.28 39.70 -14.08
C TRP A 764 -27.90 40.26 -14.39
N SER A 765 -26.88 39.80 -13.65
CA SER A 765 -25.49 40.20 -13.88
C SER A 765 -24.77 39.30 -14.90
N ARG A 766 -25.52 38.42 -15.59
CA ARG A 766 -25.02 37.49 -16.61
C ARG A 766 -23.69 36.83 -16.25
N SER A 767 -23.63 36.32 -15.02
CA SER A 767 -22.42 35.73 -14.46
C SER A 767 -22.72 34.47 -13.68
N ALA A 768 -21.77 33.54 -13.70
CA ALA A 768 -21.79 32.34 -12.90
C ALA A 768 -20.46 32.17 -12.17
N ARG A 769 -20.53 31.76 -10.91
CA ARG A 769 -19.36 31.46 -10.07
C ARG A 769 -19.52 30.05 -9.54
N SER A 770 -18.48 29.26 -9.62
CA SER A 770 -18.42 27.94 -8.99
C SER A 770 -17.15 27.78 -8.19
N GLN A 771 -17.25 27.08 -7.08
CA GLN A 771 -16.16 26.80 -6.17
C GLN A 771 -16.19 25.33 -5.80
N MET A 772 -15.03 24.70 -5.79
CA MET A 772 -14.85 23.34 -5.35
C MET A 772 -13.62 23.25 -4.45
N GLY A 773 -13.80 22.80 -3.22
CA GLY A 773 -12.73 22.61 -2.23
C GLY A 773 -12.50 21.13 -1.98
N LEU A 774 -11.26 20.68 -2.17
CA LEU A 774 -10.82 19.33 -1.81
C LEU A 774 -9.84 19.42 -0.63
N SER A 775 -10.18 18.76 0.47
CA SER A 775 -9.27 18.51 1.58
C SER A 775 -8.88 17.03 1.59
N VAL A 776 -7.58 16.76 1.62
CA VAL A 776 -7.04 15.40 1.69
C VAL A 776 -6.28 15.28 3.00
N ALA A 777 -6.78 14.49 3.96
CA ALA A 777 -6.05 14.20 5.17
C ALA A 777 -5.33 12.85 5.03
N LEU A 778 -4.03 12.83 5.26
CA LEU A 778 -3.18 11.65 5.22
C LEU A 778 -2.62 11.37 6.61
N GLU A 779 -2.79 10.13 7.08
CA GLU A 779 -2.06 9.56 8.22
C GLU A 779 -1.33 8.31 7.76
N ALA A 780 0.00 8.33 7.82
CA ALA A 780 0.82 7.13 7.69
C ALA A 780 1.51 6.84 9.02
N ALA A 781 1.47 5.59 9.46
CA ALA A 781 2.11 5.12 10.67
C ALA A 781 2.85 3.80 10.40
N TRP A 782 3.99 3.64 11.05
CA TRP A 782 4.78 2.41 10.97
C TRP A 782 5.38 2.07 12.33
N GLY A 783 5.45 0.79 12.63
CA GLY A 783 5.75 0.28 13.95
C GLY A 783 6.65 -0.95 13.89
N ALA A 784 7.51 -1.08 14.89
CA ALA A 784 8.29 -2.27 15.16
C ALA A 784 8.19 -2.59 16.66
N ARG A 785 7.86 -3.82 17.02
CA ARG A 785 7.92 -4.30 18.40
C ARG A 785 8.73 -5.58 18.46
N VAL A 786 9.71 -5.59 19.36
CA VAL A 786 10.51 -6.78 19.69
C VAL A 786 10.12 -7.24 21.08
N LEU A 787 9.83 -8.53 21.22
CA LEU A 787 9.57 -9.20 22.48
C LEU A 787 10.63 -10.27 22.73
N ALA A 788 11.33 -10.16 23.84
CA ALA A 788 12.32 -11.10 24.33
C ALA A 788 12.13 -11.32 25.84
N ALA A 789 12.77 -12.36 26.39
CA ALA A 789 12.67 -12.67 27.82
C ALA A 789 13.16 -11.49 28.68
N GLY A 790 12.23 -10.84 29.40
CA GLY A 790 12.51 -9.69 30.26
C GLY A 790 12.79 -8.36 29.53
N ALA A 791 12.59 -8.29 28.20
CA ALA A 791 12.82 -7.09 27.41
C ALA A 791 11.76 -6.89 26.31
N THR A 792 11.26 -5.66 26.20
CA THR A 792 10.38 -5.21 25.11
C THR A 792 10.95 -3.94 24.50
N LEU A 793 11.15 -3.94 23.19
CA LEU A 793 11.48 -2.74 22.43
C LEU A 793 10.29 -2.38 21.57
N THR A 794 9.93 -1.10 21.50
CA THR A 794 8.89 -0.61 20.59
C THR A 794 9.40 0.65 19.91
N ALA A 795 9.24 0.72 18.60
CA ALA A 795 9.50 1.92 17.82
C ALA A 795 8.28 2.22 16.96
N ARG A 796 7.84 3.46 16.97
CA ARG A 796 6.71 3.96 16.17
C ARG A 796 7.18 5.19 15.43
N GLY A 797 6.76 5.34 14.19
CA GLY A 797 6.87 6.57 13.43
C GLY A 797 5.55 6.91 12.79
N TRP A 798 5.34 8.20 12.55
CA TRP A 798 4.16 8.70 11.87
C TRP A 798 4.50 9.88 10.97
N LEU A 799 3.71 10.05 9.92
CA LEU A 799 3.69 11.18 9.02
C LEU A 799 2.22 11.58 8.80
N ARG A 800 1.92 12.86 9.05
CA ARG A 800 0.57 13.43 8.88
C ARG A 800 0.61 14.69 8.05
N GLY A 801 -0.39 14.88 7.22
CA GLY A 801 -0.57 16.09 6.44
C GLY A 801 -2.02 16.26 6.01
N ALA A 802 -2.42 17.51 5.79
CA ALA A 802 -3.74 17.85 5.29
C ALA A 802 -3.64 18.82 4.10
N PRO A 803 -3.07 18.39 2.95
CA PRO A 803 -3.07 19.22 1.76
C PRO A 803 -4.50 19.57 1.32
N ARG A 804 -4.70 20.82 0.90
CA ARG A 804 -5.96 21.31 0.35
C ARG A 804 -5.75 21.91 -1.02
N MET A 805 -6.76 21.75 -1.85
CA MET A 805 -6.82 22.30 -3.19
C MET A 805 -8.19 22.94 -3.37
N ALA A 806 -8.23 24.07 -4.05
CA ALA A 806 -9.46 24.73 -4.46
C ALA A 806 -9.45 24.97 -5.96
N ILE A 807 -10.63 24.84 -6.56
CA ILE A 807 -10.92 25.23 -7.93
C ILE A 807 -12.01 26.30 -7.86
N GLU A 808 -11.74 27.45 -8.44
CA GLU A 808 -12.73 28.51 -8.64
C GLU A 808 -12.91 28.70 -10.14
N ALA A 809 -14.16 28.77 -10.61
CA ALA A 809 -14.45 29.12 -11.99
C ALA A 809 -15.46 30.28 -12.02
N ASP A 810 -15.05 31.36 -12.67
CA ASP A 810 -15.83 32.57 -12.87
C ASP A 810 -16.15 32.69 -14.36
N LEU A 811 -17.43 32.70 -14.70
CA LEU A 811 -17.94 32.88 -16.05
C LEU A 811 -18.70 34.20 -16.13
N ASP A 812 -18.29 35.05 -17.06
CA ASP A 812 -19.05 36.21 -17.53
C ASP A 812 -19.57 35.90 -18.93
N PHE A 813 -20.88 36.10 -19.14
CA PHE A 813 -21.54 35.89 -20.43
C PHE A 813 -22.33 37.14 -20.88
N TYR A 814 -21.88 38.35 -20.47
CA TYR A 814 -22.49 39.61 -20.87
C TYR A 814 -22.21 40.00 -22.33
N ASP A 815 -20.93 40.06 -22.73
CA ASP A 815 -20.45 40.43 -24.09
C ASP A 815 -19.53 39.32 -24.65
N GLY A 816 -20.08 38.10 -24.72
CA GLY A 816 -19.35 36.88 -25.05
C GLY A 816 -18.97 36.06 -23.82
N ASN A 817 -18.58 34.79 -24.02
CA ASN A 817 -18.30 33.87 -22.92
C ASN A 817 -16.83 34.00 -22.48
N VAL A 818 -16.59 34.62 -21.33
CA VAL A 818 -15.27 34.71 -20.70
C VAL A 818 -15.24 33.82 -19.47
N LEU A 819 -14.51 32.70 -19.55
CA LEU A 819 -14.33 31.76 -18.44
C LEU A 819 -12.91 31.89 -17.88
N CYS A 820 -12.80 32.25 -16.61
CA CYS A 820 -11.57 32.16 -15.83
C CYS A 820 -11.66 31.02 -14.83
N VAL A 821 -10.74 30.06 -14.93
CA VAL A 821 -10.59 29.00 -13.93
C VAL A 821 -9.29 29.21 -13.17
N ARG A 822 -9.37 29.20 -11.84
CA ARG A 822 -8.23 29.31 -10.93
C ARG A 822 -8.13 28.03 -10.12
N VAL A 823 -6.99 27.37 -10.22
CA VAL A 823 -6.68 26.21 -9.38
C VAL A 823 -5.52 26.58 -8.48
N TYR A 824 -5.67 26.38 -7.17
CA TYR A 824 -4.59 26.65 -6.24
C TYR A 824 -4.59 25.62 -5.10
N THR A 825 -3.39 25.34 -4.60
CA THR A 825 -3.20 24.58 -3.37
C THR A 825 -2.96 25.55 -2.23
N THR A 826 -3.54 25.32 -1.07
CA THR A 826 -3.19 26.08 0.13
C THR A 826 -1.88 25.55 0.69
N GLY A 827 -1.23 26.34 1.56
CA GLY A 827 -0.10 25.82 2.32
C GLY A 827 -0.51 24.59 3.15
N CYS A 828 0.40 23.63 3.30
CA CYS A 828 0.18 22.42 4.07
C CYS A 828 1.25 22.32 5.16
N ASP A 829 0.81 22.34 6.41
CA ASP A 829 1.65 22.00 7.56
C ASP A 829 1.59 20.48 7.75
N SER A 830 2.71 19.82 7.44
CA SER A 830 2.89 18.40 7.69
C SER A 830 3.67 18.19 8.98
N SER A 831 3.34 17.13 9.71
CA SER A 831 4.04 16.74 10.93
C SER A 831 4.55 15.31 10.78
N ALA A 832 5.78 15.09 11.22
CA ALA A 832 6.38 13.77 11.29
C ALA A 832 6.99 13.59 12.67
N GLY A 833 6.92 12.38 13.19
CA GLY A 833 7.50 12.09 14.48
C GLY A 833 7.83 10.62 14.65
N SER A 834 8.57 10.36 15.71
CA SER A 834 8.93 9.01 16.11
C SER A 834 8.92 8.91 17.62
N GLU A 835 8.63 7.71 18.09
CA GLU A 835 8.72 7.34 19.49
C GLU A 835 9.36 5.97 19.61
N LEU A 836 10.46 5.89 20.36
CA LEU A 836 11.17 4.66 20.66
C LEU A 836 11.15 4.42 22.17
N VAL A 837 10.70 3.24 22.57
CA VAL A 837 10.55 2.81 23.96
C VAL A 837 11.30 1.50 24.18
N SER A 838 12.09 1.45 25.25
CA SER A 838 12.73 0.25 25.78
C SER A 838 12.21 -0.03 27.17
N ARG A 839 11.72 -1.24 27.40
CA ARG A 839 11.36 -1.76 28.72
C ARG A 839 12.22 -2.99 28.98
N THR A 840 13.13 -2.90 29.92
CA THR A 840 14.12 -3.96 30.22
C THR A 840 14.17 -4.16 31.73
N GLY A 841 13.57 -5.25 32.21
CA GLY A 841 13.28 -5.41 33.63
C GLY A 841 12.51 -4.20 34.18
N MET A 842 13.02 -3.56 35.23
CA MET A 842 12.40 -2.37 35.84
C MET A 842 12.73 -1.05 35.14
N ARG A 843 13.59 -1.04 34.11
CA ARG A 843 14.04 0.20 33.46
C ARG A 843 13.19 0.53 32.24
N HIS A 844 12.76 1.79 32.17
CA HIS A 844 12.02 2.36 31.06
C HIS A 844 12.82 3.51 30.40
N VAL A 845 13.11 3.39 29.10
CA VAL A 845 13.73 4.45 28.30
C VAL A 845 12.77 4.85 27.19
N ARG A 846 12.44 6.14 27.10
CA ARG A 846 11.58 6.71 26.06
C ARG A 846 12.34 7.80 25.31
N ARG A 847 12.34 7.74 23.98
CA ARG A 847 12.90 8.76 23.09
C ARG A 847 11.79 9.20 22.15
N ARG A 848 11.50 10.50 22.11
CA ARG A 848 10.52 11.08 21.20
C ARG A 848 11.18 12.09 20.27
N ARG A 849 10.65 12.18 19.07
CA ARG A 849 10.98 13.23 18.11
C ARG A 849 9.71 13.72 17.45
N HIS A 850 9.69 15.01 17.22
CA HIS A 850 8.66 15.66 16.43
C HIS A 850 9.33 16.69 15.52
N SER A 851 8.87 16.76 14.29
CA SER A 851 9.26 17.77 13.31
C SER A 851 8.03 18.19 12.54
N SER A 852 7.88 19.49 12.35
CA SER A 852 6.89 20.06 11.44
C SER A 852 7.58 20.59 10.19
N MET A 853 6.90 20.51 9.06
CA MET A 853 7.35 21.05 7.78
C MET A 853 6.20 21.79 7.13
N LYS A 854 6.47 23.02 6.70
CA LYS A 854 5.52 23.85 5.99
C LYS A 854 5.78 23.76 4.50
N SER A 855 4.77 23.41 3.74
CA SER A 855 4.78 23.49 2.28
C SER A 855 3.96 24.72 1.87
N PRO A 856 4.52 25.68 1.10
CA PRO A 856 3.76 26.85 0.69
C PRO A 856 2.65 26.48 -0.30
N GLY A 857 1.58 27.26 -0.28
CA GLY A 857 0.53 27.18 -1.30
C GLY A 857 1.03 27.70 -2.65
N ARG A 858 0.34 27.33 -3.73
CA ARG A 858 0.66 27.79 -5.09
C ARG A 858 -0.57 27.82 -5.98
N THR A 859 -0.62 28.79 -6.89
CA THR A 859 -1.59 28.84 -7.97
C THR A 859 -1.02 28.13 -9.19
N LEU A 860 -1.81 27.29 -9.85
CA LEU A 860 -1.41 26.54 -11.03
C LEU A 860 -1.87 27.29 -12.28
N SER A 861 -0.95 27.58 -13.20
CA SER A 861 -1.32 28.06 -14.54
C SER A 861 -2.06 26.96 -15.28
N LEU A 862 -3.24 27.27 -15.83
CA LEU A 862 -4.02 26.32 -16.66
C LEU A 862 -3.72 26.49 -18.15
N GLY A 863 -2.77 27.37 -18.48
CA GLY A 863 -2.35 27.68 -19.84
C GLY A 863 -2.63 29.13 -20.20
N ARG A 864 -1.90 29.62 -21.21
CA ARG A 864 -1.86 31.04 -21.58
C ARG A 864 -3.26 31.64 -21.86
N ILE A 865 -4.15 30.87 -22.48
CA ILE A 865 -5.51 31.32 -22.81
C ILE A 865 -6.28 31.59 -21.52
N ASN A 866 -6.38 30.61 -20.62
CA ASN A 866 -7.05 30.78 -19.33
C ASN A 866 -6.43 31.92 -18.52
N ASP A 867 -5.09 31.97 -18.44
CA ASP A 867 -4.38 33.01 -17.69
C ASP A 867 -4.70 34.41 -18.24
N SER A 868 -4.80 34.56 -19.57
CA SER A 868 -5.20 35.84 -20.20
C SER A 868 -6.67 36.21 -19.94
N LEU A 869 -7.59 35.24 -19.97
CA LEU A 869 -9.01 35.46 -19.67
C LEU A 869 -9.22 35.85 -18.20
N CYS A 870 -8.45 35.23 -17.29
CA CYS A 870 -8.41 35.62 -15.89
C CYS A 870 -7.92 37.05 -15.69
N CYS A 871 -6.88 37.48 -16.41
CA CYS A 871 -6.41 38.87 -16.35
C CYS A 871 -7.49 39.87 -16.78
N VAL A 872 -8.26 39.55 -17.83
CA VAL A 872 -9.37 40.39 -18.31
C VAL A 872 -10.45 40.53 -17.23
N LEU A 873 -10.89 39.43 -16.63
CA LEU A 873 -11.91 39.47 -15.57
C LEU A 873 -11.43 40.21 -14.32
N THR A 874 -10.15 40.07 -13.94
CA THR A 874 -9.61 40.83 -12.79
C THR A 874 -9.44 42.33 -13.06
N ALA A 875 -9.40 42.76 -14.32
CA ALA A 875 -9.29 44.17 -14.70
C ALA A 875 -10.65 44.87 -14.86
N MET A 876 -11.74 44.10 -14.94
CA MET A 876 -13.12 44.61 -14.99
C MET A 876 -13.73 44.83 -13.59
N VAL A 877 -13.09 44.29 -12.54
CA VAL A 877 -13.36 44.54 -11.12
C VAL A 877 -12.49 45.71 -10.64
#